data_AF-A0A970SYZ8-F1
#
_entry.id   AF-A0A970SYZ8-F1
#
_cell.length_a   1.000
_cell.length_b   1.000
_cell.length_c   1.000
_cell.angle_alpha   90.00
_cell.angle_beta   90.00
_cell.angle_gamma   90.00
#
_symmetry.space_group_name_H-M   'P 1'
#
loop_
_entity.id
_entity.type
_entity.pdbx_description
1 polymer ?
#
loop_
_entity_poly.entity_id
_entity_poly.type
_entity_poly.pdbx_seq_one_letter_code
_entity_poly.pdbx_strand_id
1 'polypeptide(L)'
;MVRQMISPLLLAVCAAPGLAAPIVLFDEAAPQEAHAVDVMGCAEAAVSLRRAGEGGAPEPAVGEWLLALSGVATPASDGATSRAYVRIWTGRQTVAEGMRLSYCLYIDPGSVSYGFATDLAVPNFYPDNLRDRPEAVDQAGIRAHPGKGFTADYAVGQWYYREIDLSALVGREIEAAYVAWDGAGPLEGEFAGYFDRIMLWQAGDEEAEALAAEAQARCLDPALRDLSGYGEPITLGEPRALQREIPAPETDDSLVTVGPNGYFRFADGRAFLPWGLFGSEIYTGLGEGGVTGPGPWWSHVPWEGRNSEPVEIAEEDWTSYFAECRRRGINSLRLFTYGHTTDVDGSSYYFPLDAVGKVHPVLWAKLDRFMEVGYEHGIRFLFTLIASPDWLPYVRHSRSWAPPNQVLSEAQRQYGEDELEALEPFRRRFIVDGGTVEIGDAYDNDAVFGDPDIALCIEVYLRDLLPRLAADRRVFALEIMNEAFPTQHVEWAEAHVVRLCRELAPGRPVTISHTLGSGVQTLDSAEFVERAGLDVYNWHSYLPQNECLTLELAANCLFYNAPVPGFPTEGPAYYGGWEADDVDERQRRLAIRDYLWLPLVTGCPGSILWAPESPGIAPSEWDELERFHRVLAEVTSSLDFGALRREPATVAISLDLPLPLRRVATNRCLRRGVPVVFSPADHDTGARLVIREPGDLALIGSQPTRVRAWGCDAAPYLATEGFEDVLIYVPNLVRGRRGLDERAVELVLDLPGEGYEVRCYAVEAQTCAEAVVPARCRLTISPSTADDWFVWLRRR
;
A
#
# COMPACT_ATOMS: atom_id res chain seq x y z
N MET A 1 78.29 -10.99 28.19
CA MET A 1 77.35 -10.77 29.31
C MET A 1 76.88 -9.32 29.22
N VAL A 2 75.65 -9.13 28.72
CA VAL A 2 74.66 -8.09 29.09
C VAL A 2 74.98 -6.58 28.91
N ARG A 3 74.01 -5.92 28.23
CA ARG A 3 73.57 -4.49 28.27
C ARG A 3 74.46 -3.44 27.60
N GLN A 4 73.98 -2.37 26.98
CA GLN A 4 72.69 -1.80 26.50
C GLN A 4 73.11 -0.35 26.15
N MET A 5 72.57 0.27 25.10
CA MET A 5 71.88 1.57 25.16
C MET A 5 71.67 2.21 23.76
N ILE A 6 70.37 2.38 23.44
CA ILE A 6 69.74 3.61 22.94
C ILE A 6 69.96 3.99 21.45
N SER A 7 68.91 3.69 20.67
CA SER A 7 68.42 4.39 19.45
C SER A 7 67.83 5.78 19.85
N PRO A 8 67.42 6.76 18.99
CA PRO A 8 66.97 6.63 17.58
C PRO A 8 67.26 7.86 16.65
N LEU A 9 66.96 7.76 15.34
CA LEU A 9 66.03 8.66 14.61
C LEU A 9 65.98 8.41 13.09
N LEU A 10 64.75 8.35 12.57
CA LEU A 10 64.25 8.81 11.27
C LEU A 10 64.60 8.05 9.98
N LEU A 11 63.67 7.19 9.56
CA LEU A 11 62.89 7.40 8.33
C LEU A 11 61.67 6.47 8.34
N ALA A 12 60.57 6.97 8.90
CA ALA A 12 59.24 6.41 8.70
C ALA A 12 58.67 7.04 7.43
N VAL A 13 58.56 6.25 6.36
CA VAL A 13 57.58 6.50 5.31
C VAL A 13 56.31 5.81 5.77
N CYS A 14 55.33 6.59 6.21
CA CYS A 14 53.97 6.12 6.45
C CYS A 14 53.33 5.81 5.11
N ALA A 15 53.40 4.56 4.65
CA ALA A 15 52.40 4.01 3.74
C ALA A 15 51.19 3.61 4.58
N ALA A 16 50.04 4.22 4.33
CA ALA A 16 48.77 3.69 4.80
C ALA A 16 48.60 2.27 4.25
N PRO A 17 48.02 1.31 5.00
CA PRO A 17 47.70 -0.01 4.47
C PRO A 17 46.48 0.13 3.55
N GLY A 18 46.71 0.57 2.31
CA GLY A 18 45.73 0.45 1.23
C GLY A 18 45.79 -0.97 0.68
N LEU A 19 44.63 -1.58 0.46
CA LEU A 19 44.51 -2.80 -0.35
C LEU A 19 45.08 -2.52 -1.74
N ALA A 20 46.06 -3.33 -2.17
CA ALA A 20 46.67 -3.20 -3.49
C ALA A 20 45.99 -4.07 -4.56
N ALA A 21 44.99 -4.87 -4.18
CA ALA A 21 44.19 -5.72 -5.04
C ALA A 21 42.84 -6.06 -4.35
N PRO A 22 41.76 -6.32 -5.10
CA PRO A 22 40.49 -6.77 -4.54
C PRO A 22 40.66 -8.13 -3.82
N ILE A 23 40.08 -8.27 -2.64
CA ILE A 23 39.96 -9.57 -1.97
C ILE A 23 38.73 -10.24 -2.53
N VAL A 24 38.93 -11.25 -3.37
CA VAL A 24 37.85 -12.13 -3.81
C VAL A 24 37.52 -13.07 -2.66
N LEU A 25 36.29 -12.97 -2.13
CA LEU A 25 35.80 -13.78 -1.00
C LEU A 25 35.28 -15.15 -1.45
N PHE A 26 35.33 -15.42 -2.76
CA PHE A 26 34.84 -16.62 -3.40
C PHE A 26 35.77 -17.04 -4.55
N ASP A 27 36.40 -18.20 -4.43
CA ASP A 27 37.19 -18.85 -5.47
C ASP A 27 36.90 -20.37 -5.52
N GLU A 28 37.65 -21.14 -6.32
CA GLU A 28 37.49 -22.59 -6.42
C GLU A 28 37.74 -23.35 -5.09
N ALA A 29 38.38 -22.72 -4.09
CA ALA A 29 38.64 -23.30 -2.78
C ALA A 29 37.57 -22.96 -1.73
N ALA A 30 36.75 -21.92 -1.96
CA ALA A 30 35.67 -21.50 -1.05
C ALA A 30 34.72 -22.61 -0.54
N PRO A 31 34.34 -23.64 -1.33
CA PRO A 31 33.49 -24.74 -0.85
C PRO A 31 34.14 -25.58 0.26
N GLN A 32 35.46 -25.61 0.33
CA GLN A 32 36.20 -26.34 1.37
C GLN A 32 36.23 -25.57 2.69
N GLU A 33 36.08 -24.23 2.62
CA GLU A 33 35.94 -23.36 3.78
C GLU A 33 34.47 -23.17 4.19
N ALA A 34 33.52 -23.61 3.37
CA ALA A 34 32.08 -23.44 3.61
C ALA A 34 31.58 -24.29 4.78
N HIS A 35 31.04 -23.65 5.81
CA HIS A 35 30.39 -24.37 6.92
C HIS A 35 29.27 -23.54 7.54
N ALA A 36 28.18 -24.22 7.88
CA ALA A 36 27.03 -23.64 8.56
C ALA A 36 27.45 -23.13 9.95
N VAL A 37 27.13 -21.87 10.24
CA VAL A 37 27.47 -21.21 11.53
C VAL A 37 26.23 -20.93 12.35
N ASP A 38 25.11 -20.57 11.71
CA ASP A 38 23.81 -20.36 12.35
C ASP A 38 22.72 -20.88 11.42
N VAL A 39 22.13 -22.01 11.78
CA VAL A 39 21.02 -22.63 11.05
C VAL A 39 19.92 -22.92 12.05
N MET A 40 18.78 -22.27 11.85
CA MET A 40 17.59 -22.41 12.68
C MET A 40 16.40 -22.66 11.76
N GLY A 41 15.54 -23.62 12.10
CA GLY A 41 14.38 -23.96 11.28
C GLY A 41 14.73 -24.40 9.84
N CYS A 42 15.87 -25.08 9.64
CA CYS A 42 16.24 -25.68 8.35
C CYS A 42 16.86 -27.06 8.55
N ALA A 43 16.51 -28.03 7.71
CA ALA A 43 17.00 -29.41 7.82
C ALA A 43 18.31 -29.66 7.03
N GLU A 44 18.54 -28.93 5.94
CA GLU A 44 19.59 -29.25 4.96
C GLU A 44 20.27 -28.01 4.33
N ALA A 45 20.41 -26.91 5.09
CA ALA A 45 21.05 -25.70 4.57
C ALA A 45 22.54 -25.95 4.22
N ALA A 46 22.87 -25.88 2.94
CA ALA A 46 24.20 -26.16 2.42
C ALA A 46 24.63 -25.13 1.37
N VAL A 47 25.94 -24.97 1.26
CA VAL A 47 26.57 -24.20 0.18
C VAL A 47 27.30 -25.16 -0.75
N SER A 48 27.14 -24.94 -2.05
CA SER A 48 27.82 -25.72 -3.10
C SER A 48 28.38 -24.81 -4.18
N LEU A 49 29.51 -25.22 -4.77
CA LEU A 49 29.99 -24.65 -6.03
C LEU A 49 29.20 -25.27 -7.17
N ARG A 50 28.68 -24.47 -8.10
CA ARG A 50 28.02 -24.99 -9.30
C ARG A 50 28.58 -24.33 -10.54
N ARG A 51 28.72 -25.10 -11.61
CA ARG A 51 28.90 -24.53 -12.95
C ARG A 51 27.56 -24.07 -13.50
N ALA A 52 27.65 -23.18 -14.48
CA ALA A 52 26.53 -22.79 -15.32
C ALA A 52 25.68 -24.00 -15.76
N GLY A 53 24.36 -23.93 -15.56
CA GLY A 53 23.39 -24.97 -15.96
C GLY A 53 23.41 -26.26 -15.14
N GLU A 54 24.30 -26.41 -14.15
CA GLU A 54 24.38 -27.60 -13.31
C GLU A 54 23.24 -27.65 -12.29
N GLY A 55 22.40 -28.69 -12.36
CA GLY A 55 21.29 -28.88 -11.43
C GLY A 55 20.28 -27.73 -11.43
N GLY A 56 20.05 -27.10 -12.59
CA GLY A 56 19.12 -25.97 -12.74
C GLY A 56 19.67 -24.60 -12.36
N ALA A 57 20.95 -24.49 -12.03
CA ALA A 57 21.57 -23.21 -11.70
C ALA A 57 21.56 -22.23 -12.90
N PRO A 58 21.39 -20.91 -12.67
CA PRO A 58 21.47 -19.92 -13.73
C PRO A 58 22.87 -19.87 -14.36
N GLU A 59 22.97 -19.41 -15.60
CA GLU A 59 24.26 -18.99 -16.16
C GLU A 59 24.85 -17.88 -15.27
N PRO A 60 26.11 -17.96 -14.82
CA PRO A 60 26.72 -16.92 -14.00
C PRO A 60 26.73 -15.56 -14.69
N ALA A 61 26.73 -14.48 -13.91
CA ALA A 61 26.76 -13.13 -14.46
C ALA A 61 28.07 -12.83 -15.21
N VAL A 62 29.21 -13.25 -14.63
CA VAL A 62 30.54 -13.01 -15.21
C VAL A 62 31.40 -14.29 -15.20
N GLY A 63 31.37 -15.06 -14.12
CA GLY A 63 32.26 -16.20 -13.89
C GLY A 63 31.91 -17.47 -14.67
N GLU A 64 32.72 -18.52 -14.51
CA GLU A 64 32.37 -19.89 -14.92
C GLU A 64 31.66 -20.68 -13.80
N TRP A 65 31.77 -20.17 -12.57
CA TRP A 65 31.31 -20.82 -11.35
C TRP A 65 30.52 -19.81 -10.52
N LEU A 66 29.52 -20.33 -9.82
CA LEU A 66 28.74 -19.58 -8.85
C LEU A 66 28.66 -20.34 -7.53
N LEU A 67 28.39 -19.61 -6.47
CA LEU A 67 28.14 -20.15 -5.14
C LEU A 67 26.63 -20.28 -4.94
N ALA A 68 26.14 -21.50 -4.75
CA ALA A 68 24.73 -21.76 -4.46
C ALA A 68 24.54 -21.97 -2.95
N LEU A 69 23.67 -21.15 -2.33
CA LEU A 69 23.11 -21.40 -1.00
C LEU A 69 21.71 -21.97 -1.18
N SER A 70 21.50 -23.23 -0.76
CA SER A 70 20.20 -23.89 -0.88
C SER A 70 19.90 -24.79 0.31
N GLY A 71 18.63 -25.04 0.57
CA GLY A 71 18.19 -25.98 1.60
C GLY A 71 16.68 -26.09 1.70
N VAL A 72 16.22 -26.78 2.75
CA VAL A 72 14.80 -26.92 3.08
C VAL A 72 14.54 -26.26 4.42
N ALA A 73 13.69 -25.25 4.43
CA ALA A 73 13.15 -24.65 5.63
C ALA A 73 12.08 -25.57 6.23
N THR A 74 12.12 -25.73 7.55
CA THR A 74 11.16 -26.50 8.33
C THR A 74 10.73 -25.63 9.52
N PRO A 75 9.43 -25.49 9.80
CA PRO A 75 8.96 -24.62 10.89
C PRO A 75 9.61 -25.00 12.22
N ALA A 76 10.23 -24.03 12.88
CA ALA A 76 10.75 -24.25 14.22
C ALA A 76 9.58 -24.45 15.21
N SER A 77 9.72 -25.41 16.12
CA SER A 77 8.64 -25.77 17.08
C SER A 77 8.26 -24.64 18.05
N ASP A 78 9.09 -23.61 18.16
CA ASP A 78 8.92 -22.43 19.01
C ASP A 78 8.47 -21.17 18.24
N GLY A 79 8.17 -21.31 16.94
CA GLY A 79 7.80 -20.18 16.07
C GLY A 79 8.97 -19.28 15.67
N ALA A 80 10.22 -19.69 15.93
CA ALA A 80 11.39 -18.92 15.54
C ALA A 80 11.55 -18.81 14.01
N THR A 81 12.20 -17.73 13.57
CA THR A 81 12.50 -17.46 12.17
C THR A 81 13.43 -18.51 11.57
N SER A 82 13.07 -19.05 10.41
CA SER A 82 13.95 -19.94 9.63
C SER A 82 15.08 -19.13 9.01
N ARG A 83 16.34 -19.53 9.25
CA ARG A 83 17.53 -18.84 8.72
C ARG A 83 18.71 -19.79 8.54
N ALA A 84 19.59 -19.42 7.61
CA ALA A 84 20.83 -20.13 7.33
C ALA A 84 21.96 -19.14 7.03
N TYR A 85 23.00 -19.14 7.87
CA TYR A 85 24.23 -18.38 7.66
C TYR A 85 25.37 -19.37 7.47
N VAL A 86 25.96 -19.34 6.29
CA VAL A 86 27.07 -20.21 5.92
C VAL A 86 28.30 -19.35 5.70
N ARG A 87 29.34 -19.60 6.51
CA ARG A 87 30.60 -18.87 6.41
C ARG A 87 31.35 -19.38 5.19
N ILE A 88 31.83 -18.46 4.35
CA ILE A 88 32.51 -18.76 3.08
C ILE A 88 33.96 -18.27 3.04
N TRP A 89 34.34 -17.42 4.00
CA TRP A 89 35.67 -16.88 4.10
C TRP A 89 36.00 -16.58 5.56
N THR A 90 37.26 -16.78 5.93
CA THR A 90 37.84 -16.29 7.19
C THR A 90 39.13 -15.55 6.93
N GLY A 91 39.37 -14.47 7.67
CA GLY A 91 40.60 -13.71 7.54
C GLY A 91 40.65 -12.55 8.51
N ARG A 92 41.51 -11.58 8.24
CA ARG A 92 41.57 -10.32 9.00
C ARG A 92 41.77 -9.19 8.04
N GLN A 93 40.75 -8.35 7.90
CA GLN A 93 40.80 -7.19 7.03
C GLN A 93 40.28 -5.96 7.77
N THR A 94 41.15 -4.99 8.04
CA THR A 94 40.72 -3.70 8.60
C THR A 94 40.00 -2.90 7.52
N VAL A 95 38.81 -2.38 7.84
CA VAL A 95 38.04 -1.55 6.93
C VAL A 95 38.65 -0.16 6.84
N ALA A 96 39.09 0.22 5.65
CA ALA A 96 39.57 1.56 5.33
C ALA A 96 38.44 2.44 4.77
N GLU A 97 38.62 3.76 4.81
CA GLU A 97 37.71 4.71 4.16
C GLU A 97 37.66 4.44 2.65
N GLY A 98 36.46 4.43 2.06
CA GLY A 98 36.25 4.12 0.64
C GLY A 98 36.26 2.63 0.28
N MET A 99 36.35 1.74 1.26
CA MET A 99 36.25 0.30 1.04
C MET A 99 34.80 -0.14 0.76
N ARG A 100 34.62 -1.11 -0.13
CA ARG A 100 33.32 -1.59 -0.61
C ARG A 100 33.22 -3.11 -0.57
N LEU A 101 32.01 -3.62 -0.38
CA LEU A 101 31.61 -5.00 -0.64
C LEU A 101 30.78 -5.03 -1.92
N SER A 102 31.13 -5.88 -2.88
CA SER A 102 30.30 -6.11 -4.07
C SER A 102 30.10 -7.59 -4.39
N TYR A 103 28.96 -7.91 -5.00
CA TYR A 103 28.59 -9.25 -5.45
C TYR A 103 27.39 -9.22 -6.41
N CYS A 104 27.24 -10.27 -7.21
CA CYS A 104 26.03 -10.54 -7.98
C CYS A 104 25.16 -11.54 -7.23
N LEU A 105 23.86 -11.31 -7.21
CA LEU A 105 22.86 -12.14 -6.54
C LEU A 105 21.77 -12.54 -7.55
N TYR A 106 21.44 -13.82 -7.59
CA TYR A 106 20.25 -14.35 -8.24
C TYR A 106 19.47 -15.14 -7.19
N ILE A 107 18.16 -14.94 -7.12
CA ILE A 107 17.28 -15.66 -6.21
C ILE A 107 16.40 -16.59 -7.04
N ASP A 108 16.37 -17.86 -6.65
CA ASP A 108 15.49 -18.82 -7.30
C ASP A 108 14.02 -18.43 -7.04
N PRO A 109 13.21 -18.27 -8.09
CA PRO A 109 11.81 -17.91 -7.91
C PRO A 109 10.95 -18.96 -7.17
N GLY A 110 11.36 -20.23 -7.17
CA GLY A 110 10.73 -21.32 -6.42
C GLY A 110 11.08 -21.32 -4.92
N SER A 111 11.94 -20.41 -4.48
CA SER A 111 12.32 -20.27 -3.07
C SER A 111 11.12 -19.85 -2.20
N VAL A 112 10.98 -20.48 -1.02
CA VAL A 112 9.93 -20.20 -0.03
C VAL A 112 10.03 -18.78 0.57
N SER A 113 11.23 -18.20 0.55
CA SER A 113 11.48 -16.79 0.85
C SER A 113 12.68 -16.27 0.09
N TYR A 114 12.74 -14.96 -0.09
CA TYR A 114 13.69 -14.27 -0.97
C TYR A 114 14.73 -13.45 -0.19
N GLY A 115 14.88 -13.69 1.12
CA GLY A 115 15.83 -12.95 1.95
C GLY A 115 17.27 -13.45 1.81
N PHE A 116 17.95 -13.14 0.71
CA PHE A 116 19.35 -13.53 0.46
C PHE A 116 20.31 -12.34 0.48
N ALA A 117 21.47 -12.49 1.12
CA ALA A 117 22.53 -11.47 1.13
C ALA A 117 23.90 -12.04 1.51
N THR A 118 24.95 -11.23 1.30
CA THR A 118 26.27 -11.43 1.90
C THR A 118 26.40 -10.57 3.17
N ASP A 119 26.83 -11.17 4.28
CA ASP A 119 27.07 -10.49 5.56
C ASP A 119 28.56 -10.55 5.93
N LEU A 120 29.03 -9.58 6.71
CA LEU A 120 30.41 -9.48 7.20
C LEU A 120 30.42 -9.46 8.73
N ALA A 121 31.19 -10.38 9.34
CA ALA A 121 31.45 -10.39 10.78
C ALA A 121 32.59 -9.44 11.14
N VAL A 122 32.41 -8.76 12.27
CA VAL A 122 33.47 -8.07 13.02
C VAL A 122 33.53 -8.63 14.46
N PRO A 123 34.62 -8.44 15.24
CA PRO A 123 34.78 -9.03 16.57
C PRO A 123 33.61 -8.74 17.53
N ASN A 124 33.25 -9.72 18.38
CA ASN A 124 32.11 -9.71 19.33
C ASN A 124 30.72 -9.78 18.67
N PHE A 125 30.48 -10.86 17.92
CA PHE A 125 29.30 -11.06 17.07
C PHE A 125 27.94 -10.81 17.79
N TYR A 126 27.12 -9.99 17.13
CA TYR A 126 25.89 -9.30 17.57
C TYR A 126 26.07 -8.21 18.64
N PRO A 127 25.64 -6.95 18.37
CA PRO A 127 24.96 -6.42 17.17
C PRO A 127 25.91 -5.78 16.14
N ASP A 128 27.19 -6.18 16.09
CA ASP A 128 28.20 -5.38 15.38
C ASP A 128 28.41 -5.67 13.87
N ASN A 129 27.70 -6.64 13.29
CA ASN A 129 27.88 -7.07 11.88
C ASN A 129 27.40 -6.05 10.85
N LEU A 130 27.75 -6.26 9.58
CA LEU A 130 27.26 -5.44 8.46
C LEU A 130 25.72 -5.42 8.37
N ARG A 131 25.07 -6.59 8.49
CA ARG A 131 23.59 -6.69 8.45
C ARG A 131 22.87 -5.84 9.49
N ASP A 132 23.54 -5.50 10.59
CA ASP A 132 22.97 -4.79 11.73
C ASP A 132 23.19 -3.27 11.63
N ARG A 133 23.84 -2.78 10.56
CA ARG A 133 24.04 -1.35 10.26
C ARG A 133 22.94 -0.83 9.33
N PRO A 134 22.01 0.03 9.80
CA PRO A 134 20.97 0.60 8.95
C PRO A 134 21.49 1.37 7.73
N GLU A 135 22.65 2.01 7.87
CA GLU A 135 23.37 2.78 6.85
C GLU A 135 24.13 1.91 5.83
N ALA A 136 24.30 0.60 6.09
CA ALA A 136 24.90 -0.32 5.13
C ALA A 136 23.89 -0.71 4.06
N VAL A 137 23.81 0.11 3.02
CA VAL A 137 22.87 -0.01 1.92
C VAL A 137 23.61 -0.15 0.59
N ASP A 138 22.98 -0.80 -0.38
CA ASP A 138 23.56 -0.94 -1.72
C ASP A 138 23.26 0.26 -2.63
N GLN A 139 23.64 0.18 -3.91
CA GLN A 139 23.45 1.26 -4.87
C GLN A 139 21.99 1.61 -5.18
N ALA A 140 21.04 0.71 -4.87
CA ALA A 140 19.61 0.96 -4.93
C ALA A 140 19.03 1.33 -3.54
N GLY A 141 19.88 1.38 -2.52
CA GLY A 141 19.54 1.69 -1.15
C GLY A 141 19.10 0.50 -0.30
N ILE A 142 19.24 -0.71 -0.81
CA ILE A 142 18.74 -1.90 -0.15
C ILE A 142 19.70 -2.29 0.99
N ARG A 143 19.18 -2.42 2.21
CA ARG A 143 19.98 -2.81 3.39
C ARG A 143 20.72 -4.12 3.18
N ALA A 144 21.90 -4.24 3.80
CA ALA A 144 22.71 -5.45 3.76
C ALA A 144 22.02 -6.68 4.37
N HIS A 145 21.06 -6.49 5.29
CA HIS A 145 20.39 -7.58 6.00
C HIS A 145 19.57 -8.48 5.06
N PRO A 146 19.74 -9.82 5.11
CA PRO A 146 19.03 -10.77 4.24
C PRO A 146 17.50 -10.68 4.37
N GLY A 147 16.96 -10.78 5.59
CA GLY A 147 15.50 -10.78 5.82
C GLY A 147 14.81 -9.41 5.83
N LYS A 148 15.55 -8.29 5.68
CA LYS A 148 14.98 -6.92 5.75
C LYS A 148 15.24 -6.10 4.49
N GLY A 149 16.01 -6.64 3.55
CA GLY A 149 16.56 -5.86 2.46
C GLY A 149 15.96 -6.20 1.12
N PHE A 150 14.64 -6.14 0.90
CA PHE A 150 13.89 -6.11 -0.38
C PHE A 150 14.56 -6.58 -1.71
N THR A 151 15.50 -7.52 -1.68
CA THR A 151 16.30 -7.97 -2.82
C THR A 151 15.42 -8.77 -3.79
N ALA A 152 14.30 -9.29 -3.30
CA ALA A 152 13.27 -9.98 -4.07
C ALA A 152 12.86 -9.21 -5.34
N ASP A 153 12.65 -7.90 -5.22
CA ASP A 153 12.22 -7.04 -6.33
C ASP A 153 13.24 -7.06 -7.50
N TYR A 154 14.53 -7.22 -7.16
CA TYR A 154 15.64 -7.04 -8.09
C TYR A 154 16.27 -8.35 -8.54
N ALA A 155 16.30 -9.38 -7.69
CA ALA A 155 17.13 -10.58 -7.92
C ALA A 155 16.33 -11.86 -8.20
N VAL A 156 15.00 -11.87 -8.07
CA VAL A 156 14.19 -13.08 -8.34
C VAL A 156 14.16 -13.40 -9.84
N GLY A 157 14.74 -14.52 -10.26
CA GLY A 157 14.74 -14.92 -11.66
C GLY A 157 15.64 -14.08 -12.58
N GLN A 158 16.48 -13.20 -12.02
CA GLN A 158 17.45 -12.40 -12.78
C GLN A 158 18.64 -12.02 -11.90
N TRP A 159 19.80 -11.76 -12.49
CA TRP A 159 20.96 -11.30 -11.75
C TRP A 159 20.81 -9.85 -11.30
N TYR A 160 21.22 -9.57 -10.07
CA TYR A 160 21.28 -8.24 -9.48
C TYR A 160 22.67 -8.01 -8.90
N TYR A 161 23.34 -6.95 -9.34
CA TYR A 161 24.61 -6.54 -8.75
C TYR A 161 24.32 -5.77 -7.46
N ARG A 162 25.11 -5.99 -6.42
CA ARG A 162 25.08 -5.25 -5.16
C ARG A 162 26.44 -4.67 -4.89
N GLU A 163 26.46 -3.42 -4.47
CA GLU A 163 27.66 -2.73 -4.01
C GLU A 163 27.33 -1.89 -2.78
N ILE A 164 27.98 -2.21 -1.66
CA ILE A 164 27.72 -1.64 -0.35
C ILE A 164 28.97 -0.90 0.12
N ASP A 165 28.81 0.37 0.49
CA ASP A 165 29.86 1.16 1.11
C ASP A 165 30.07 0.71 2.57
N LEU A 166 31.32 0.43 2.94
CA LEU A 166 31.68 -0.06 4.27
C LEU A 166 32.07 1.05 5.25
N SER A 167 31.77 2.31 4.95
CA SER A 167 32.09 3.48 5.79
C SER A 167 31.61 3.31 7.25
N ALA A 168 30.47 2.67 7.46
CA ALA A 168 29.92 2.35 8.79
C ALA A 168 30.82 1.44 9.64
N LEU A 169 31.74 0.71 9.01
CA LEU A 169 32.65 -0.23 9.64
C LEU A 169 34.10 0.26 9.65
N VAL A 170 34.39 1.50 9.21
CA VAL A 170 35.76 2.03 9.15
C VAL A 170 36.48 1.87 10.50
N GLY A 171 37.70 1.34 10.43
CA GLY A 171 38.53 1.04 11.60
C GLY A 171 38.17 -0.26 12.33
N ARG A 172 37.10 -0.96 11.94
CA ARG A 172 36.79 -2.32 12.40
C ARG A 172 37.56 -3.35 11.59
N GLU A 173 37.76 -4.53 12.17
CA GLU A 173 38.38 -5.67 11.49
C GLU A 173 37.28 -6.65 11.07
N ILE A 174 37.22 -6.99 9.78
CA ILE A 174 36.38 -8.07 9.26
C ILE A 174 37.10 -9.39 9.51
N GLU A 175 36.44 -10.32 10.19
CA GLU A 175 37.01 -11.64 10.54
C GLU A 175 36.41 -12.79 9.71
N ALA A 176 35.21 -12.59 9.15
CA ALA A 176 34.54 -13.58 8.32
C ALA A 176 33.53 -12.94 7.36
N ALA A 177 33.22 -13.66 6.28
CA ALA A 177 32.11 -13.36 5.38
C ALA A 177 31.16 -14.56 5.28
N TYR A 178 29.87 -14.26 5.14
CA TYR A 178 28.81 -15.26 5.06
C TYR A 178 27.96 -15.01 3.83
N VAL A 179 27.48 -16.09 3.23
CA VAL A 179 26.22 -16.04 2.48
C VAL A 179 25.09 -16.46 3.41
N ALA A 180 24.00 -15.70 3.34
CA ALA A 180 22.90 -15.83 4.28
C ALA A 180 21.57 -15.92 3.56
N TRP A 181 20.68 -16.72 4.14
CA TRP A 181 19.26 -16.76 3.88
C TRP A 181 18.49 -16.52 5.18
N ASP A 182 17.45 -15.71 5.12
CA ASP A 182 16.58 -15.40 6.25
C ASP A 182 15.13 -15.34 5.78
N GLY A 183 14.31 -16.24 6.31
CA GLY A 183 12.90 -16.38 5.96
C GLY A 183 12.01 -15.26 6.47
N ALA A 184 12.48 -14.43 7.40
CA ALA A 184 11.68 -13.39 8.09
C ALA A 184 10.41 -13.92 8.79
N GLY A 185 10.37 -15.22 9.09
CA GLY A 185 9.30 -15.91 9.81
C GLY A 185 9.53 -17.43 9.83
N PRO A 186 8.69 -18.20 10.54
CA PRO A 186 8.69 -19.65 10.43
C PRO A 186 8.13 -20.04 9.06
N LEU A 187 8.93 -20.75 8.26
CA LEU A 187 8.56 -21.14 6.90
C LEU A 187 8.81 -22.63 6.65
N GLU A 188 8.05 -23.19 5.71
CA GLU A 188 8.20 -24.56 5.22
C GLU A 188 8.36 -24.56 3.70
N GLY A 189 9.45 -25.14 3.20
CA GLY A 189 9.70 -25.26 1.77
C GLY A 189 11.17 -25.13 1.38
N GLU A 190 11.46 -25.33 0.10
CA GLU A 190 12.81 -25.21 -0.45
C GLU A 190 13.21 -23.73 -0.57
N PHE A 191 14.50 -23.44 -0.39
CA PHE A 191 15.07 -22.14 -0.72
C PHE A 191 16.36 -22.30 -1.52
N ALA A 192 16.59 -21.38 -2.46
CA ALA A 192 17.83 -21.34 -3.25
C ALA A 192 18.19 -19.92 -3.69
N GLY A 193 19.46 -19.56 -3.54
CA GLY A 193 20.04 -18.30 -4.00
C GLY A 193 21.47 -18.53 -4.47
N TYR A 194 21.89 -17.77 -5.46
CA TYR A 194 23.15 -17.92 -6.16
C TYR A 194 23.92 -16.61 -6.12
N PHE A 195 25.22 -16.71 -5.85
CA PHE A 195 26.13 -15.59 -5.72
C PHE A 195 27.28 -15.73 -6.71
N ASP A 196 27.65 -14.64 -7.36
CA ASP A 196 28.82 -14.57 -8.25
C ASP A 196 29.65 -13.33 -7.88
N ARG A 197 30.97 -13.39 -8.10
CA ARG A 197 31.92 -12.28 -7.89
C ARG A 197 31.78 -11.58 -6.52
N ILE A 198 31.84 -12.33 -5.41
CA ILE A 198 31.86 -11.72 -4.07
C ILE A 198 33.26 -11.14 -3.78
N MET A 199 33.36 -9.83 -3.55
CA MET A 199 34.64 -9.16 -3.37
C MET A 199 34.59 -7.99 -2.39
N LEU A 200 35.70 -7.81 -1.66
CA LEU A 200 36.02 -6.58 -0.94
C LEU A 200 37.07 -5.81 -1.74
N TRP A 201 36.85 -4.51 -1.93
CA TRP A 201 37.76 -3.69 -2.73
C TRP A 201 37.77 -2.23 -2.30
N GLN A 202 38.72 -1.47 -2.82
CA GLN A 202 38.98 -0.08 -2.44
C GLN A 202 38.63 0.86 -3.59
N ALA A 203 37.81 1.89 -3.33
CA ALA A 203 37.55 2.93 -4.33
C ALA A 203 38.86 3.59 -4.78
N GLY A 204 39.02 3.79 -6.10
CA GLY A 204 40.24 4.24 -6.75
C GLY A 204 41.20 3.11 -7.20
N ASP A 205 40.88 1.84 -6.93
CA ASP A 205 41.56 0.69 -7.53
C ASP A 205 40.97 0.42 -8.93
N GLU A 206 41.71 0.80 -9.98
CA GLU A 206 41.27 0.69 -11.38
C GLU A 206 40.91 -0.75 -11.79
N GLU A 207 41.59 -1.77 -11.25
CA GLU A 207 41.33 -3.17 -11.59
C GLU A 207 40.04 -3.65 -10.93
N ALA A 208 39.86 -3.32 -9.64
CA ALA A 208 38.65 -3.65 -8.92
C ALA A 208 37.42 -2.93 -9.49
N GLU A 209 37.57 -1.64 -9.84
CA GLU A 209 36.52 -0.85 -10.48
C GLU A 209 36.13 -1.41 -11.85
N ALA A 210 37.08 -1.90 -12.64
CA ALA A 210 36.80 -2.56 -13.91
C ALA A 210 36.02 -3.87 -13.72
N LEU A 211 36.40 -4.69 -12.74
CA LEU A 211 35.68 -5.93 -12.42
C LEU A 211 34.27 -5.66 -11.89
N ALA A 212 34.12 -4.67 -11.02
CA ALA A 212 32.83 -4.18 -10.52
C ALA A 212 31.95 -3.68 -11.67
N ALA A 213 32.50 -2.87 -12.58
CA ALA A 213 31.77 -2.34 -13.74
C ALA A 213 31.35 -3.44 -14.73
N GLU A 214 32.16 -4.49 -14.91
CA GLU A 214 31.81 -5.67 -15.71
C GLU A 214 30.68 -6.47 -15.06
N ALA A 215 30.76 -6.75 -13.76
CA ALA A 215 29.72 -7.45 -13.01
C ALA A 215 28.40 -6.68 -13.05
N GLN A 216 28.47 -5.38 -12.76
CA GLN A 216 27.34 -4.49 -12.88
C GLN A 216 26.77 -4.51 -14.30
N ALA A 217 27.61 -4.46 -15.35
CA ALA A 217 27.17 -4.53 -16.74
C ALA A 217 26.30 -5.74 -17.09
N ARG A 218 26.57 -6.88 -16.46
CA ARG A 218 25.93 -8.17 -16.75
C ARG A 218 24.65 -8.38 -15.95
N CYS A 219 24.59 -7.82 -14.74
CA CYS A 219 23.40 -7.84 -13.89
C CYS A 219 22.43 -6.68 -14.17
N LEU A 220 22.88 -5.66 -14.90
CA LEU A 220 22.05 -4.53 -15.26
C LEU A 220 20.98 -4.96 -16.25
N ASP A 221 19.73 -4.67 -15.90
CA ASP A 221 18.64 -4.61 -16.86
C ASP A 221 19.04 -3.70 -18.04
N PRO A 222 19.13 -4.21 -19.28
CA PRO A 222 19.53 -3.41 -20.44
C PRO A 222 18.68 -2.16 -20.64
N ALA A 223 17.40 -2.22 -20.24
CA ALA A 223 16.51 -1.06 -20.28
C ALA A 223 17.00 0.06 -19.37
N LEU A 224 17.57 -0.22 -18.19
CA LEU A 224 18.09 0.78 -17.24
C LEU A 224 19.39 1.47 -17.68
N ARG A 225 20.05 0.99 -18.74
CA ARG A 225 21.43 1.39 -19.05
C ARG A 225 21.58 2.39 -20.19
N ASP A 226 20.78 2.31 -21.25
CA ASP A 226 20.95 3.23 -22.38
C ASP A 226 20.06 4.47 -22.25
N LEU A 227 20.58 5.45 -21.52
CA LEU A 227 20.02 6.80 -21.45
C LEU A 227 20.55 7.71 -22.56
N SER A 228 21.54 7.27 -23.35
CA SER A 228 22.19 8.11 -24.37
C SER A 228 21.20 8.54 -25.47
N GLY A 229 20.21 7.69 -25.74
CA GLY A 229 19.11 7.97 -26.67
C GLY A 229 18.06 8.97 -26.19
N TYR A 230 18.24 9.57 -25.01
CA TYR A 230 17.31 10.56 -24.42
C TYR A 230 17.94 11.95 -24.22
N GLY A 231 19.20 12.13 -24.63
CA GLY A 231 19.91 13.40 -24.54
C GLY A 231 20.37 13.79 -23.12
N GLU A 232 20.85 15.02 -23.00
CA GLU A 232 21.21 15.62 -21.71
C GLU A 232 19.96 15.90 -20.87
N PRO A 233 20.02 15.77 -19.53
CA PRO A 233 18.91 16.10 -18.65
C PRO A 233 18.48 17.56 -18.78
N ILE A 234 17.18 17.77 -18.94
CA ILE A 234 16.55 19.09 -18.92
C ILE A 234 16.21 19.44 -17.48
N THR A 235 16.62 20.62 -17.01
CA THR A 235 16.29 21.11 -15.68
C THR A 235 15.01 21.95 -15.72
N LEU A 236 14.23 21.89 -14.64
CA LEU A 236 13.06 22.74 -14.44
C LEU A 236 13.43 24.22 -14.33
N GLY A 237 12.48 25.10 -14.63
CA GLY A 237 12.58 26.52 -14.33
C GLY A 237 12.51 26.83 -12.83
N GLU A 238 12.59 28.12 -12.48
CA GLU A 238 12.48 28.57 -11.09
C GLU A 238 11.10 28.21 -10.49
N PRO A 239 11.06 27.61 -9.29
CA PRO A 239 9.81 27.24 -8.64
C PRO A 239 9.03 28.46 -8.15
N ARG A 240 7.71 28.44 -8.35
CA ARG A 240 6.76 29.38 -7.74
C ARG A 240 6.00 28.73 -6.59
N ALA A 241 5.55 29.52 -5.62
CA ALA A 241 4.62 29.02 -4.61
C ALA A 241 3.25 28.67 -5.23
N LEU A 242 2.57 27.66 -4.67
CA LEU A 242 1.19 27.33 -5.03
C LEU A 242 0.22 28.36 -4.46
N GLN A 243 -0.91 28.54 -5.15
CA GLN A 243 -1.99 29.38 -4.63
C GLN A 243 -2.68 28.72 -3.43
N ARG A 244 -3.14 29.53 -2.47
CA ARG A 244 -3.74 29.05 -1.22
C ARG A 244 -5.22 28.69 -1.34
N GLU A 245 -5.91 29.12 -2.39
CA GLU A 245 -7.37 29.02 -2.44
C GLU A 245 -7.81 27.67 -3.03
N ILE A 246 -8.53 26.89 -2.23
CA ILE A 246 -9.28 25.74 -2.69
C ILE A 246 -10.58 26.26 -3.34
N PRO A 247 -10.95 25.78 -4.56
CA PRO A 247 -12.13 26.25 -5.26
C PRO A 247 -13.41 26.11 -4.43
N ALA A 248 -14.40 26.97 -4.73
CA ALA A 248 -15.74 26.79 -4.20
C ALA A 248 -16.31 25.42 -4.62
N PRO A 249 -17.17 24.80 -3.79
CA PRO A 249 -17.78 23.51 -4.07
C PRO A 249 -18.57 23.57 -5.37
N GLU A 250 -18.61 22.43 -6.03
CA GLU A 250 -19.48 22.27 -7.18
C GLU A 250 -20.95 22.25 -6.72
N THR A 251 -21.71 23.23 -7.19
CA THR A 251 -23.16 23.37 -6.93
C THR A 251 -24.00 22.49 -7.86
N ASP A 252 -23.46 21.37 -8.32
CA ASP A 252 -24.21 20.46 -9.19
C ASP A 252 -25.14 19.58 -8.34
N ASP A 253 -26.43 19.81 -8.52
CA ASP A 253 -27.51 19.13 -7.80
C ASP A 253 -27.93 17.81 -8.48
N SER A 254 -27.22 17.37 -9.53
CA SER A 254 -27.51 16.12 -10.23
C SER A 254 -27.04 14.88 -9.46
N LEU A 255 -27.61 13.73 -9.83
CA LEU A 255 -27.18 12.44 -9.32
C LEU A 255 -25.78 12.10 -9.85
N VAL A 256 -24.96 11.57 -8.95
CA VAL A 256 -23.67 10.99 -9.31
C VAL A 256 -23.88 9.58 -9.88
N THR A 257 -23.23 9.29 -11.00
CA THR A 257 -23.27 8.00 -11.69
C THR A 257 -21.85 7.52 -12.00
N VAL A 258 -21.68 6.24 -12.34
CA VAL A 258 -20.38 5.69 -12.77
C VAL A 258 -20.28 5.76 -14.29
N GLY A 259 -19.25 6.44 -14.78
CA GLY A 259 -18.94 6.52 -16.20
C GLY A 259 -18.33 5.22 -16.75
N PRO A 260 -18.17 5.09 -18.07
CA PRO A 260 -17.61 3.89 -18.72
C PRO A 260 -16.14 3.63 -18.37
N ASN A 261 -15.49 4.58 -17.70
CA ASN A 261 -14.11 4.51 -17.23
C ASN A 261 -13.99 4.24 -15.74
N GLY A 262 -15.12 4.02 -15.08
CA GLY A 262 -15.15 3.78 -13.64
C GLY A 262 -15.13 5.01 -12.76
N TYR A 263 -14.99 6.20 -13.34
CA TYR A 263 -15.04 7.44 -12.58
C TYR A 263 -16.47 7.86 -12.31
N PHE A 264 -16.70 8.38 -11.11
CA PHE A 264 -17.97 9.03 -10.80
C PHE A 264 -18.12 10.31 -11.61
N ARG A 265 -19.35 10.61 -12.02
CA ARG A 265 -19.67 11.78 -12.84
C ARG A 265 -21.01 12.37 -12.46
N PHE A 266 -21.09 13.69 -12.55
CA PHE A 266 -22.35 14.42 -12.59
C PHE A 266 -23.06 14.19 -13.92
N ALA A 267 -24.34 14.55 -13.98
CA ALA A 267 -25.15 14.40 -15.19
C ALA A 267 -24.63 15.25 -16.37
N ASP A 268 -23.90 16.33 -16.09
CA ASP A 268 -23.27 17.18 -17.11
C ASP A 268 -21.95 16.59 -17.69
N GLY A 269 -21.50 15.46 -17.16
CA GLY A 269 -20.32 14.73 -17.60
C GLY A 269 -19.03 15.07 -16.85
N ARG A 270 -19.03 16.10 -15.97
CA ARG A 270 -17.88 16.40 -15.11
C ARG A 270 -17.62 15.26 -14.14
N ALA A 271 -16.34 14.99 -13.87
CA ALA A 271 -15.95 13.96 -12.91
C ALA A 271 -16.21 14.42 -11.47
N PHE A 272 -16.76 13.52 -10.66
CA PHE A 272 -16.77 13.62 -9.21
C PHE A 272 -15.67 12.69 -8.67
N LEU A 273 -14.80 13.19 -7.79
CA LEU A 273 -13.75 12.39 -7.18
C LEU A 273 -13.96 12.42 -5.66
N PRO A 274 -14.49 11.35 -5.03
CA PRO A 274 -14.64 11.30 -3.58
C PRO A 274 -13.27 11.23 -2.90
N TRP A 275 -12.81 12.37 -2.38
CA TRP A 275 -11.63 12.48 -1.52
C TRP A 275 -12.13 12.79 -0.11
N GLY A 276 -12.20 11.75 0.71
CA GLY A 276 -13.04 11.74 1.89
C GLY A 276 -12.41 11.24 3.16
N LEU A 277 -13.18 11.36 4.23
CA LEU A 277 -12.90 10.77 5.54
C LEU A 277 -14.05 9.86 5.96
N PHE A 278 -13.81 9.09 6.99
CA PHE A 278 -14.86 8.39 7.70
C PHE A 278 -15.72 9.38 8.53
N GLY A 279 -17.05 9.21 8.50
CA GLY A 279 -18.00 10.22 8.98
C GLY A 279 -18.95 9.78 10.10
N SER A 280 -18.94 8.51 10.53
CA SER A 280 -19.92 7.97 11.50
C SER A 280 -19.40 7.69 12.90
N GLU A 281 -18.09 7.46 13.05
CA GLU A 281 -17.44 7.22 14.35
C GLU A 281 -16.32 8.27 14.50
N ILE A 282 -16.60 9.38 15.17
CA ILE A 282 -15.55 10.37 15.45
C ILE A 282 -15.54 10.69 16.94
N TYR A 283 -14.44 10.33 17.58
CA TYR A 283 -14.22 10.39 19.01
C TYR A 283 -13.74 11.81 19.34
N THR A 284 -14.53 12.63 20.03
CA THR A 284 -14.12 14.02 20.29
C THR A 284 -13.30 14.14 21.57
N GLY A 285 -11.99 14.32 21.38
CA GLY A 285 -11.22 15.09 22.34
C GLY A 285 -11.55 16.58 22.17
N LEU A 286 -12.20 17.19 23.15
CA LEU A 286 -12.13 18.64 23.35
C LEU A 286 -10.94 18.92 24.28
N GLY A 287 -9.82 19.36 23.70
CA GLY A 287 -8.67 19.85 24.46
C GLY A 287 -7.85 20.81 23.60
N GLU A 288 -7.84 22.09 23.98
CA GLU A 288 -7.03 23.29 23.61
C GLU A 288 -6.11 23.35 22.36
N GLY A 289 -6.07 22.38 21.44
CA GLY A 289 -5.02 22.27 20.41
C GLY A 289 -5.40 21.69 19.04
N GLY A 290 -6.64 21.33 18.73
CA GLY A 290 -6.99 20.80 17.40
C GLY A 290 -8.48 20.58 17.14
N VAL A 291 -8.89 20.62 15.86
CA VAL A 291 -10.28 20.41 15.41
C VAL A 291 -10.54 18.91 15.29
N THR A 292 -11.44 18.39 16.12
CA THR A 292 -11.99 17.03 16.07
C THR A 292 -13.33 17.03 15.34
N GLY A 293 -13.63 15.96 14.61
CA GLY A 293 -14.89 15.82 13.87
C GLY A 293 -16.00 15.21 14.73
N PRO A 294 -17.27 15.46 14.44
CA PRO A 294 -18.37 14.75 15.05
C PRO A 294 -19.06 13.79 14.09
N GLY A 295 -19.33 12.56 14.54
CA GLY A 295 -20.36 11.73 13.93
C GLY A 295 -21.77 12.29 14.21
N PRO A 296 -22.83 11.72 13.61
CA PRO A 296 -24.20 12.17 13.85
C PRO A 296 -24.69 11.94 15.28
N TRP A 297 -23.93 11.30 16.17
CA TRP A 297 -24.42 10.93 17.50
C TRP A 297 -23.54 11.36 18.66
N TRP A 298 -22.29 10.91 18.76
CA TRP A 298 -21.51 11.07 19.99
C TRP A 298 -20.03 11.37 19.77
N SER A 299 -19.47 11.97 20.81
CA SER A 299 -18.06 11.99 21.13
C SER A 299 -17.73 11.00 22.24
N HIS A 300 -16.59 10.30 22.13
CA HIS A 300 -15.91 9.76 23.30
C HIS A 300 -14.93 10.81 23.88
N VAL A 301 -15.19 11.25 25.12
CA VAL A 301 -14.22 11.99 25.93
C VAL A 301 -13.01 11.08 26.23
N PRO A 302 -11.76 11.58 26.21
CA PRO A 302 -10.58 10.76 26.47
C PRO A 302 -10.63 10.06 27.84
N TRP A 303 -10.03 8.88 27.87
CA TRP A 303 -10.03 7.93 28.97
C TRP A 303 -9.28 8.44 30.22
N GLU A 304 -9.93 9.28 31.02
CA GLU A 304 -9.56 9.52 32.42
C GLU A 304 -10.69 9.03 33.36
N GLY A 305 -11.03 7.75 33.28
CA GLY A 305 -11.99 7.11 34.19
C GLY A 305 -12.85 6.06 33.51
N ARG A 306 -13.35 5.10 34.30
CA ARG A 306 -14.07 3.90 33.82
C ARG A 306 -15.44 4.14 33.18
N ASN A 307 -15.86 5.37 32.92
CA ASN A 307 -17.12 5.72 32.24
C ASN A 307 -16.90 7.04 31.48
N SER A 308 -16.64 7.00 30.18
CA SER A 308 -16.92 8.16 29.33
C SER A 308 -18.41 8.11 29.02
N GLU A 309 -19.19 8.98 29.67
CA GLU A 309 -20.58 9.18 29.30
C GLU A 309 -20.59 9.72 27.87
N PRO A 310 -21.32 9.09 26.95
CA PRO A 310 -21.41 9.63 25.62
C PRO A 310 -22.19 10.97 25.74
N VAL A 311 -21.81 12.00 24.97
CA VAL A 311 -22.55 13.29 24.86
C VAL A 311 -23.14 13.48 23.46
N GLU A 312 -24.44 13.80 23.37
CA GLU A 312 -25.09 14.14 22.11
C GLU A 312 -24.42 15.39 21.49
N ILE A 313 -23.98 15.26 20.24
CA ILE A 313 -23.32 16.36 19.54
C ILE A 313 -24.33 17.38 19.02
N ALA A 314 -24.00 18.67 19.16
CA ALA A 314 -24.82 19.76 18.65
C ALA A 314 -24.60 20.00 17.15
N GLU A 315 -25.60 20.55 16.46
CA GLU A 315 -25.53 20.83 15.02
C GLU A 315 -24.40 21.83 14.67
N GLU A 316 -24.08 22.75 15.59
CA GLU A 316 -22.98 23.71 15.43
C GLU A 316 -21.62 23.01 15.32
N ASP A 317 -21.45 21.86 15.97
CA ASP A 317 -20.22 21.07 15.89
C ASP A 317 -20.12 20.36 14.53
N TRP A 318 -21.23 19.82 14.01
CA TRP A 318 -21.29 19.28 12.64
C TRP A 318 -20.92 20.35 11.62
N THR A 319 -21.55 21.53 11.76
CA THR A 319 -21.32 22.68 10.88
C THR A 319 -19.84 23.09 10.89
N SER A 320 -19.22 23.17 12.06
CA SER A 320 -17.81 23.53 12.22
C SER A 320 -16.88 22.49 11.59
N TYR A 321 -17.19 21.20 11.75
CA TYR A 321 -16.42 20.13 11.14
C TYR A 321 -16.55 20.10 9.62
N PHE A 322 -17.76 20.20 9.06
CA PHE A 322 -17.92 20.25 7.61
C PHE A 322 -17.29 21.50 7.01
N ALA A 323 -17.28 22.62 7.73
CA ALA A 323 -16.50 23.80 7.34
C ALA A 323 -15.00 23.52 7.28
N GLU A 324 -14.45 22.77 8.24
CA GLU A 324 -13.03 22.37 8.23
C GLU A 324 -12.71 21.36 7.13
N CYS A 325 -13.56 20.34 6.93
CA CYS A 325 -13.46 19.40 5.80
C CYS A 325 -13.37 20.18 4.48
N ARG A 326 -14.33 21.09 4.27
CA ARG A 326 -14.37 21.94 3.08
C ARG A 326 -13.12 22.79 2.94
N ARG A 327 -12.66 23.43 4.03
CA ARG A 327 -11.45 24.27 4.03
C ARG A 327 -10.22 23.49 3.54
N ARG A 328 -10.20 22.17 3.75
CA ARG A 328 -9.10 21.28 3.33
C ARG A 328 -9.37 20.52 2.04
N GLY A 329 -10.49 20.79 1.36
CA GLY A 329 -10.84 20.19 0.08
C GLY A 329 -11.54 18.83 0.16
N ILE A 330 -11.83 18.34 1.37
CA ILE A 330 -12.62 17.12 1.56
C ILE A 330 -14.04 17.35 1.06
N ASN A 331 -14.53 16.44 0.22
CA ASN A 331 -15.82 16.56 -0.47
C ASN A 331 -16.73 15.34 -0.27
N SER A 332 -16.26 14.31 0.42
CA SER A 332 -17.04 13.11 0.68
C SER A 332 -16.82 12.54 2.06
N LEU A 333 -17.85 11.90 2.62
CA LEU A 333 -17.73 11.11 3.84
C LEU A 333 -18.37 9.73 3.67
N ARG A 334 -17.79 8.72 4.31
CA ARG A 334 -18.41 7.40 4.42
C ARG A 334 -19.18 7.29 5.74
N LEU A 335 -20.42 6.79 5.67
CA LEU A 335 -21.39 6.85 6.77
C LEU A 335 -21.87 5.44 7.13
N PHE A 336 -21.48 4.95 8.31
CA PHE A 336 -22.24 3.91 8.98
C PHE A 336 -23.57 4.44 9.48
N THR A 337 -24.59 3.61 9.30
CA THR A 337 -25.95 3.88 9.73
C THR A 337 -26.20 3.28 11.10
N TYR A 338 -25.33 3.59 12.06
CA TYR A 338 -25.48 3.24 13.47
C TYR A 338 -25.92 4.45 14.29
N GLY A 339 -26.77 4.19 15.27
CA GLY A 339 -26.92 4.99 16.46
C GLY A 339 -26.17 4.34 17.61
N HIS A 340 -26.07 5.07 18.70
CA HIS A 340 -25.50 4.57 19.94
C HIS A 340 -26.34 5.09 21.10
N THR A 341 -26.48 4.31 22.16
CA THR A 341 -27.24 4.69 23.34
C THR A 341 -26.61 4.11 24.60
N THR A 342 -26.85 4.79 25.73
CA THR A 342 -26.52 4.29 27.06
C THR A 342 -27.81 3.88 27.76
N ASP A 343 -27.83 2.68 28.32
CA ASP A 343 -28.94 2.16 29.10
C ASP A 343 -28.92 2.71 30.53
N VAL A 344 -30.02 2.48 31.27
CA VAL A 344 -30.23 3.00 32.64
C VAL A 344 -29.17 2.49 33.63
N ASP A 345 -28.53 1.35 33.34
CA ASP A 345 -27.45 0.77 34.15
C ASP A 345 -26.04 1.28 33.77
N GLY A 346 -25.94 2.18 32.79
CA GLY A 346 -24.69 2.75 32.30
C GLY A 346 -23.99 1.93 31.21
N SER A 347 -24.57 0.79 30.80
CA SER A 347 -24.05 0.04 29.65
C SER A 347 -24.33 0.78 28.34
N SER A 348 -23.35 0.82 27.45
CA SER A 348 -23.45 1.52 26.16
C SER A 348 -23.38 0.54 25.00
N TYR A 349 -24.22 0.74 23.98
CA TYR A 349 -24.29 -0.15 22.82
C TYR A 349 -24.65 0.60 21.53
N TYR A 350 -24.27 0.00 20.40
CA TYR A 350 -24.64 0.46 19.06
C TYR A 350 -25.92 -0.22 18.59
N PHE A 351 -26.72 0.49 17.79
CA PHE A 351 -27.91 -0.06 17.15
C PHE A 351 -28.00 0.42 15.69
N PRO A 352 -28.42 -0.43 14.75
CA PRO A 352 -28.43 -0.08 13.34
C PRO A 352 -29.73 0.63 12.92
N LEU A 353 -29.71 1.20 11.71
CA LEU A 353 -30.87 1.79 11.04
C LEU A 353 -31.95 0.75 10.71
N ASP A 354 -31.59 -0.52 10.58
CA ASP A 354 -32.53 -1.63 10.49
C ASP A 354 -33.10 -2.00 11.87
N ALA A 355 -34.36 -1.62 12.11
CA ALA A 355 -35.12 -2.01 13.29
C ALA A 355 -35.97 -3.26 13.02
N VAL A 356 -35.38 -4.32 12.47
CA VAL A 356 -36.05 -5.58 12.09
C VAL A 356 -37.10 -5.40 10.99
N GLY A 357 -36.63 -5.02 9.80
CA GLY A 357 -37.49 -4.82 8.63
C GLY A 357 -38.23 -3.48 8.61
N LYS A 358 -37.76 -2.49 9.38
CA LYS A 358 -38.29 -1.12 9.40
C LYS A 358 -37.13 -0.15 9.51
N VAL A 359 -37.20 0.98 8.81
CA VAL A 359 -36.21 2.05 9.02
C VAL A 359 -36.46 2.69 10.37
N HIS A 360 -35.43 2.70 11.23
CA HIS A 360 -35.48 3.34 12.53
C HIS A 360 -35.75 4.85 12.38
N PRO A 361 -36.92 5.38 12.81
CA PRO A 361 -37.35 6.72 12.44
C PRO A 361 -36.54 7.84 13.11
N VAL A 362 -36.18 7.66 14.38
CA VAL A 362 -35.33 8.62 15.11
C VAL A 362 -33.92 8.67 14.52
N LEU A 363 -33.32 7.49 14.27
CA LEU A 363 -32.00 7.40 13.68
C LEU A 363 -31.98 8.03 12.27
N TRP A 364 -32.97 7.71 11.44
CA TRP A 364 -33.13 8.31 10.11
C TRP A 364 -33.24 9.83 10.14
N ALA A 365 -34.08 10.40 11.01
CA ALA A 365 -34.27 11.85 11.07
C ALA A 365 -32.96 12.60 11.39
N LYS A 366 -32.10 12.00 12.22
CA LYS A 366 -30.81 12.58 12.55
C LYS A 366 -29.79 12.43 11.42
N LEU A 367 -29.72 11.25 10.80
CA LEU A 367 -28.87 11.03 9.62
C LEU A 367 -29.27 11.96 8.47
N ASP A 368 -30.57 12.13 8.24
CA ASP A 368 -31.12 13.05 7.24
C ASP A 368 -30.68 14.49 7.50
N ARG A 369 -30.79 14.97 8.75
CA ARG A 369 -30.32 16.32 9.11
C ARG A 369 -28.81 16.47 8.97
N PHE A 370 -28.04 15.49 9.44
CA PHE A 370 -26.57 15.48 9.34
C PHE A 370 -26.12 15.55 7.87
N MET A 371 -26.74 14.75 7.00
CA MET A 371 -26.47 14.79 5.56
C MET A 371 -26.83 16.13 4.92
N GLU A 372 -27.93 16.76 5.36
CA GLU A 372 -28.30 18.10 4.88
C GLU A 372 -27.24 19.13 5.21
N VAL A 373 -26.80 19.21 6.47
CA VAL A 373 -25.76 20.16 6.90
C VAL A 373 -24.45 19.88 6.17
N GLY A 374 -24.03 18.62 6.03
CA GLY A 374 -22.84 18.28 5.26
C GLY A 374 -22.95 18.72 3.80
N TYR A 375 -24.11 18.54 3.19
CA TYR A 375 -24.36 18.93 1.81
C TYR A 375 -24.31 20.44 1.58
N GLU A 376 -24.83 21.24 2.53
CA GLU A 376 -24.69 22.71 2.52
C GLU A 376 -23.20 23.15 2.46
N HIS A 377 -22.30 22.31 2.98
CA HIS A 377 -20.86 22.51 2.96
C HIS A 377 -20.14 21.84 1.77
N GLY A 378 -20.88 21.18 0.87
CA GLY A 378 -20.35 20.52 -0.33
C GLY A 378 -19.91 19.06 -0.11
N ILE A 379 -20.32 18.43 1.00
CA ILE A 379 -20.02 17.04 1.31
C ILE A 379 -21.10 16.12 0.73
N ARG A 380 -20.69 15.02 0.09
CA ARG A 380 -21.57 13.91 -0.33
C ARG A 380 -21.21 12.61 0.39
N PHE A 381 -22.17 11.71 0.53
CA PHE A 381 -22.06 10.55 1.40
C PHE A 381 -22.00 9.23 0.62
N LEU A 382 -21.06 8.36 1.01
CA LEU A 382 -21.14 6.92 0.75
C LEU A 382 -21.98 6.31 1.88
N PHE A 383 -23.15 5.78 1.55
CA PHE A 383 -24.15 5.38 2.53
C PHE A 383 -24.17 3.85 2.68
N THR A 384 -23.78 3.33 3.85
CA THR A 384 -23.83 1.89 4.16
C THR A 384 -25.27 1.46 4.44
N LEU A 385 -25.80 0.49 3.70
CA LEU A 385 -27.20 0.07 3.78
C LEU A 385 -27.47 -0.84 4.98
N ILE A 386 -26.59 -1.82 5.19
CA ILE A 386 -26.71 -2.86 6.19
C ILE A 386 -25.52 -2.75 7.14
N ALA A 387 -25.82 -2.84 8.43
CA ALA A 387 -24.83 -2.93 9.48
C ALA A 387 -24.01 -4.22 9.40
N SER A 388 -22.75 -4.18 9.84
CA SER A 388 -21.91 -5.35 10.11
C SER A 388 -22.70 -6.43 10.86
N PRO A 389 -22.51 -7.71 10.54
CA PRO A 389 -23.31 -8.81 11.08
C PRO A 389 -23.34 -8.88 12.60
N ASP A 390 -22.25 -8.50 13.26
CA ASP A 390 -22.19 -8.49 14.71
C ASP A 390 -23.18 -7.49 15.30
N TRP A 391 -23.49 -6.36 14.65
CA TRP A 391 -24.41 -5.33 15.14
C TRP A 391 -25.87 -5.46 14.65
N LEU A 392 -26.22 -6.53 13.96
CA LEU A 392 -27.58 -6.74 13.48
C LEU A 392 -28.55 -7.12 14.62
N PRO A 393 -29.82 -6.66 14.59
CA PRO A 393 -30.80 -7.00 15.63
C PRO A 393 -31.19 -8.49 15.63
N TYR A 394 -30.77 -9.25 14.61
CA TYR A 394 -31.06 -10.67 14.44
C TYR A 394 -30.06 -11.58 15.16
N VAL A 395 -28.94 -11.03 15.63
CA VAL A 395 -27.80 -11.79 16.16
C VAL A 395 -27.74 -11.69 17.68
N ARG A 396 -27.48 -12.82 18.31
CA ARG A 396 -27.14 -12.89 19.73
C ARG A 396 -25.67 -12.59 19.89
N HIS A 397 -25.35 -11.37 20.33
CA HIS A 397 -23.97 -10.97 20.56
C HIS A 397 -23.23 -11.91 21.55
N SER A 398 -22.03 -12.33 21.16
CA SER A 398 -21.15 -13.22 21.94
C SER A 398 -20.27 -12.49 22.98
N ARG A 399 -20.27 -11.14 22.98
CA ARG A 399 -19.39 -10.35 23.85
C ARG A 399 -19.85 -10.41 25.31
N SER A 400 -18.97 -10.93 26.18
CA SER A 400 -19.24 -11.20 27.60
C SER A 400 -19.62 -9.97 28.46
N TRP A 401 -19.38 -8.76 27.95
CA TRP A 401 -19.66 -7.48 28.60
C TRP A 401 -20.89 -6.76 28.06
N ALA A 402 -21.49 -7.21 26.95
CA ALA A 402 -22.72 -6.67 26.41
C ALA A 402 -23.91 -7.50 26.90
N PRO A 403 -24.95 -6.91 27.51
CA PRO A 403 -26.17 -7.64 27.86
C PRO A 403 -26.78 -8.27 26.59
N PRO A 404 -27.27 -9.52 26.64
CA PRO A 404 -27.93 -10.13 25.49
C PRO A 404 -29.10 -9.26 25.02
N ASN A 405 -29.17 -9.00 23.71
CA ASN A 405 -30.34 -8.45 23.01
C ASN A 405 -30.68 -6.96 23.26
N GLN A 406 -29.69 -6.12 23.59
CA GLN A 406 -29.91 -4.66 23.66
C GLN A 406 -30.30 -4.05 22.30
N VAL A 407 -29.62 -4.45 21.22
CA VAL A 407 -29.94 -4.03 19.84
C VAL A 407 -31.40 -4.35 19.48
N LEU A 408 -31.84 -5.56 19.81
CA LEU A 408 -33.22 -6.00 19.57
C LEU A 408 -34.24 -5.23 20.42
N SER A 409 -33.88 -4.91 21.67
CA SER A 409 -34.72 -4.10 22.56
C SER A 409 -34.92 -2.69 22.01
N GLU A 410 -33.86 -2.09 21.45
CA GLU A 410 -33.96 -0.77 20.79
C GLU A 410 -34.80 -0.84 19.51
N ALA A 411 -34.63 -1.90 18.71
CA ALA A 411 -35.48 -2.14 17.55
C ALA A 411 -36.97 -2.26 17.94
N GLN A 412 -37.29 -2.99 19.01
CA GLN A 412 -38.66 -3.17 19.50
C GLN A 412 -39.33 -1.85 19.91
N ARG A 413 -38.58 -0.89 20.49
CA ARG A 413 -39.10 0.44 20.87
C ARG A 413 -39.62 1.25 19.69
N GLN A 414 -39.25 0.90 18.46
CA GLN A 414 -39.69 1.59 17.25
C GLN A 414 -41.06 1.11 16.73
N TYR A 415 -41.72 0.21 17.45
CA TYR A 415 -43.03 -0.34 17.09
C TYR A 415 -44.10 0.07 18.10
N GLY A 416 -45.27 0.47 17.59
CA GLY A 416 -46.50 0.59 18.39
C GLY A 416 -47.12 -0.77 18.70
N GLU A 417 -48.02 -0.81 19.68
CA GLU A 417 -48.72 -2.05 20.08
C GLU A 417 -49.47 -2.70 18.90
N ASP A 418 -50.22 -1.90 18.12
CA ASP A 418 -50.95 -2.38 16.94
C ASP A 418 -50.01 -2.93 15.84
N GLU A 419 -48.81 -2.35 15.69
CA GLU A 419 -47.82 -2.84 14.72
C GLU A 419 -47.26 -4.20 15.15
N LEU A 420 -46.95 -4.37 16.44
CA LEU A 420 -46.44 -5.62 17.01
C LEU A 420 -47.44 -6.78 16.87
N GLU A 421 -48.74 -6.50 17.00
CA GLU A 421 -49.81 -7.50 16.81
C GLU A 421 -49.95 -7.93 15.35
N ALA A 422 -49.64 -7.03 14.40
CA ALA A 422 -49.82 -7.24 12.97
C ALA A 422 -48.54 -7.72 12.24
N LEU A 423 -47.43 -7.93 12.94
CA LEU A 423 -46.16 -8.35 12.33
C LEU A 423 -46.27 -9.66 11.56
N GLU A 424 -45.59 -9.73 10.42
CA GLU A 424 -45.40 -10.96 9.68
C GLU A 424 -44.62 -12.01 10.53
N PRO A 425 -44.87 -13.32 10.34
CA PRO A 425 -44.24 -14.36 11.15
C PRO A 425 -42.71 -14.27 11.24
N PHE A 426 -42.05 -13.95 10.12
CA PHE A 426 -40.59 -13.86 10.03
C PHE A 426 -40.01 -12.68 10.84
N ARG A 427 -40.74 -11.56 10.99
CA ARG A 427 -40.34 -10.42 11.85
C ARG A 427 -40.70 -10.65 13.31
N ARG A 428 -41.87 -11.23 13.55
CA ARG A 428 -42.35 -11.58 14.90
C ARG A 428 -41.37 -12.49 15.63
N ARG A 429 -40.79 -13.46 14.91
CA ARG A 429 -39.75 -14.36 15.42
C ARG A 429 -38.66 -13.60 16.17
N PHE A 430 -38.16 -12.50 15.61
CA PHE A 430 -37.10 -11.72 16.23
C PHE A 430 -37.65 -10.75 17.26
N ILE A 431 -38.56 -9.85 16.87
CA ILE A 431 -39.01 -8.72 17.71
C ILE A 431 -39.82 -9.15 18.94
N VAL A 432 -40.65 -10.19 18.81
CA VAL A 432 -41.57 -10.61 19.88
C VAL A 432 -41.08 -11.88 20.57
N ASP A 433 -40.62 -12.85 19.79
CA ASP A 433 -40.28 -14.18 20.31
C ASP A 433 -38.79 -14.32 20.69
N GLY A 434 -37.94 -13.34 20.32
CA GLY A 434 -36.52 -13.31 20.67
C GLY A 434 -35.65 -14.37 19.96
N GLY A 435 -36.10 -14.88 18.81
CA GLY A 435 -35.49 -15.98 18.07
C GLY A 435 -34.27 -15.61 17.22
N THR A 436 -33.23 -15.08 17.85
CA THR A 436 -31.94 -14.67 17.25
C THR A 436 -31.06 -15.85 16.80
N VAL A 437 -30.10 -15.60 15.90
CA VAL A 437 -29.04 -16.55 15.52
C VAL A 437 -27.74 -16.27 16.29
N GLU A 438 -26.88 -17.28 16.42
CA GLU A 438 -25.54 -17.13 17.02
C GLU A 438 -24.48 -17.11 15.90
N ILE A 439 -23.50 -16.22 16.03
CA ILE A 439 -22.32 -16.12 15.16
C ILE A 439 -21.06 -16.17 16.03
N GLY A 440 -19.93 -16.60 15.47
CA GLY A 440 -18.64 -16.60 16.17
C GLY A 440 -18.14 -15.17 16.41
N ASP A 441 -17.84 -14.50 15.31
CA ASP A 441 -17.45 -13.08 15.21
C ASP A 441 -17.97 -12.46 13.90
N ALA A 442 -17.52 -11.26 13.54
CA ALA A 442 -17.93 -10.59 12.32
C ALA A 442 -17.50 -11.32 11.02
N TYR A 443 -16.56 -12.27 11.09
CA TYR A 443 -16.03 -13.04 9.97
C TYR A 443 -16.59 -14.47 9.90
N ASP A 444 -17.07 -15.02 11.02
CA ASP A 444 -17.81 -16.29 11.10
C ASP A 444 -19.32 -16.03 11.25
N ASN A 445 -19.96 -15.60 10.16
CA ASN A 445 -21.30 -15.03 10.12
C ASN A 445 -22.28 -15.76 9.18
N ASP A 446 -21.95 -16.98 8.73
CA ASP A 446 -22.77 -17.76 7.78
C ASP A 446 -24.22 -17.96 8.25
N ALA A 447 -24.44 -18.01 9.57
CA ALA A 447 -25.77 -18.13 10.16
C ALA A 447 -26.70 -16.96 9.82
N VAL A 448 -26.17 -15.76 9.55
CA VAL A 448 -26.95 -14.59 9.12
C VAL A 448 -27.44 -14.78 7.69
N PHE A 449 -26.55 -15.19 6.79
CA PHE A 449 -26.86 -15.32 5.36
C PHE A 449 -27.64 -16.59 5.03
N GLY A 450 -27.51 -17.63 5.85
CA GLY A 450 -28.27 -18.88 5.72
C GLY A 450 -29.70 -18.84 6.27
N ASP A 451 -30.08 -17.79 7.02
CA ASP A 451 -31.41 -17.69 7.62
C ASP A 451 -32.40 -16.95 6.69
N PRO A 452 -33.46 -17.62 6.20
CA PRO A 452 -34.41 -17.01 5.28
C PRO A 452 -35.26 -15.90 5.92
N ASP A 453 -35.50 -15.93 7.23
CA ASP A 453 -36.29 -14.90 7.91
C ASP A 453 -35.49 -13.59 8.03
N ILE A 454 -34.17 -13.68 8.24
CA ILE A 454 -33.27 -12.52 8.23
C ILE A 454 -33.28 -11.86 6.85
N ALA A 455 -33.10 -12.66 5.79
CA ALA A 455 -33.13 -12.15 4.42
C ALA A 455 -34.45 -11.41 4.11
N LEU A 456 -35.60 -11.97 4.51
CA LEU A 456 -36.90 -11.33 4.34
C LEU A 456 -37.03 -10.04 5.17
N CYS A 457 -36.53 -10.00 6.41
CA CYS A 457 -36.53 -8.76 7.19
C CYS A 457 -35.71 -7.67 6.49
N ILE A 458 -34.50 -7.99 6.03
CA ILE A 458 -33.63 -7.06 5.30
C ILE A 458 -34.32 -6.55 4.03
N GLU A 459 -34.98 -7.42 3.25
CA GLU A 459 -35.73 -6.98 2.07
C GLU A 459 -36.83 -5.96 2.41
N VAL A 460 -37.60 -6.19 3.49
CA VAL A 460 -38.66 -5.26 3.92
C VAL A 460 -38.05 -3.93 4.37
N TYR A 461 -36.95 -3.96 5.13
CA TYR A 461 -36.21 -2.76 5.53
C TYR A 461 -35.72 -1.96 4.31
N LEU A 462 -35.10 -2.63 3.33
CA LEU A 462 -34.60 -1.97 2.11
C LEU A 462 -35.74 -1.41 1.24
N ARG A 463 -36.91 -2.05 1.22
CA ARG A 463 -38.11 -1.52 0.53
C ARG A 463 -38.62 -0.22 1.16
N ASP A 464 -38.38 -0.01 2.45
CA ASP A 464 -38.69 1.24 3.16
C ASP A 464 -37.58 2.30 2.98
N LEU A 465 -36.31 1.89 3.00
CA LEU A 465 -35.15 2.79 2.91
C LEU A 465 -34.88 3.31 1.49
N LEU A 466 -34.76 2.42 0.50
CA LEU A 466 -34.25 2.76 -0.83
C LEU A 466 -35.06 3.86 -1.55
N PRO A 467 -36.40 3.94 -1.45
CA PRO A 467 -37.16 5.04 -2.02
C PRO A 467 -36.74 6.42 -1.50
N ARG A 468 -36.24 6.51 -0.26
CA ARG A 468 -35.74 7.76 0.35
C ARG A 468 -34.41 8.16 -0.27
N LEU A 469 -33.58 7.19 -0.61
CA LEU A 469 -32.25 7.38 -1.19
C LEU A 469 -32.28 7.53 -2.71
N ALA A 470 -33.33 7.07 -3.40
CA ALA A 470 -33.40 6.94 -4.85
C ALA A 470 -33.09 8.23 -5.64
N ALA A 471 -33.52 9.39 -5.13
CA ALA A 471 -33.26 10.70 -5.72
C ALA A 471 -32.45 11.64 -4.80
N ASP A 472 -31.90 11.12 -3.70
CA ASP A 472 -31.18 11.94 -2.73
C ASP A 472 -29.80 12.32 -3.26
N ARG A 473 -29.62 13.59 -3.68
CA ARG A 473 -28.37 14.12 -4.22
C ARG A 473 -27.21 14.16 -3.23
N ARG A 474 -27.49 14.02 -1.93
CA ARG A 474 -26.48 14.04 -0.87
C ARG A 474 -25.69 12.73 -0.85
N VAL A 475 -26.26 11.64 -1.34
CA VAL A 475 -25.63 10.31 -1.37
C VAL A 475 -25.04 10.05 -2.75
N PHE A 476 -23.74 9.79 -2.88
CA PHE A 476 -23.14 9.53 -4.19
C PHE A 476 -23.10 8.04 -4.55
N ALA A 477 -23.11 7.14 -3.56
CA ALA A 477 -23.11 5.69 -3.75
C ALA A 477 -23.70 4.97 -2.53
N LEU A 478 -24.18 3.74 -2.76
CA LEU A 478 -24.72 2.84 -1.73
C LEU A 478 -23.72 1.71 -1.51
N GLU A 479 -23.28 1.54 -0.27
CA GLU A 479 -22.47 0.40 0.13
C GLU A 479 -23.38 -0.65 0.76
N ILE A 480 -23.29 -1.90 0.34
CA ILE A 480 -24.16 -2.98 0.85
C ILE A 480 -23.96 -3.15 2.35
N MET A 481 -22.71 -3.37 2.77
CA MET A 481 -22.33 -3.59 4.15
C MET A 481 -20.84 -3.33 4.33
N ASN A 482 -20.47 -3.04 5.58
CA ASN A 482 -19.08 -2.95 6.00
C ASN A 482 -18.43 -4.32 6.16
N GLU A 483 -17.29 -4.55 5.50
CA GLU A 483 -16.30 -5.59 5.85
C GLU A 483 -16.78 -7.06 5.90
N ALA A 484 -18.00 -7.36 5.48
CA ALA A 484 -18.66 -8.57 5.92
C ALA A 484 -19.38 -9.34 4.82
N PHE A 485 -18.66 -9.82 3.81
CA PHE A 485 -19.17 -10.89 2.97
C PHE A 485 -18.04 -11.84 2.63
N PRO A 486 -18.03 -13.07 3.18
CA PRO A 486 -17.38 -14.16 2.50
C PRO A 486 -17.90 -14.23 1.06
N THR A 487 -17.00 -14.40 0.12
CA THR A 487 -17.31 -14.35 -1.32
C THR A 487 -18.28 -15.42 -1.78
N GLN A 488 -18.43 -16.48 -0.98
CA GLN A 488 -19.45 -17.52 -1.11
C GLN A 488 -20.91 -17.02 -0.97
N HIS A 489 -21.15 -15.79 -0.50
CA HIS A 489 -22.50 -15.23 -0.31
C HIS A 489 -22.91 -14.24 -1.42
N VAL A 490 -22.26 -14.33 -2.58
CA VAL A 490 -22.53 -13.44 -3.72
C VAL A 490 -23.96 -13.55 -4.24
N GLU A 491 -24.54 -14.75 -4.30
CA GLU A 491 -25.92 -14.97 -4.72
C GLU A 491 -26.93 -14.36 -3.74
N TRP A 492 -26.59 -14.35 -2.44
CA TRP A 492 -27.42 -13.71 -1.42
C TRP A 492 -27.45 -12.19 -1.65
N ALA A 493 -26.28 -11.57 -1.85
CA ALA A 493 -26.17 -10.14 -2.10
C ALA A 493 -26.89 -9.73 -3.38
N GLU A 494 -26.73 -10.50 -4.46
CA GLU A 494 -27.44 -10.31 -5.72
C GLU A 494 -28.96 -10.37 -5.51
N ALA A 495 -29.45 -11.45 -4.89
CA ALA A 495 -30.87 -11.75 -4.77
C ALA A 495 -31.60 -10.79 -3.82
N HIS A 496 -30.99 -10.44 -2.69
CA HIS A 496 -31.70 -9.75 -1.61
C HIS A 496 -31.39 -8.25 -1.51
N VAL A 497 -30.24 -7.79 -2.05
CA VAL A 497 -29.82 -6.39 -1.91
C VAL A 497 -29.68 -5.69 -3.27
N VAL A 498 -28.82 -6.21 -4.15
CA VAL A 498 -28.51 -5.54 -5.42
C VAL A 498 -29.75 -5.43 -6.30
N ARG A 499 -30.52 -6.52 -6.42
CA ARG A 499 -31.82 -6.50 -7.12
C ARG A 499 -32.71 -5.35 -6.64
N LEU A 500 -32.83 -5.15 -5.34
CA LEU A 500 -33.66 -4.08 -4.76
C LEU A 500 -33.08 -2.69 -5.03
N CYS A 501 -31.77 -2.53 -4.96
CA CYS A 501 -31.11 -1.27 -5.32
C CYS A 501 -31.41 -0.89 -6.77
N ARG A 502 -31.37 -1.86 -7.69
CA ARG A 502 -31.71 -1.62 -9.11
C ARG A 502 -33.19 -1.31 -9.32
N GLU A 503 -34.08 -1.97 -8.58
CA GLU A 503 -35.53 -1.74 -8.67
C GLU A 503 -35.97 -0.39 -8.08
N LEU A 504 -35.43 -0.03 -6.91
CA LEU A 504 -35.97 1.06 -6.07
C LEU A 504 -35.09 2.31 -6.02
N ALA A 505 -33.81 2.20 -6.35
CA ALA A 505 -32.87 3.32 -6.45
C ALA A 505 -32.10 3.27 -7.80
N PRO A 506 -32.79 3.24 -8.95
CA PRO A 506 -32.16 3.03 -10.24
C PRO A 506 -31.13 4.12 -10.57
N GLY A 507 -30.00 3.71 -11.15
CA GLY A 507 -28.89 4.61 -11.53
C GLY A 507 -27.96 4.99 -10.38
N ARG A 508 -28.26 4.58 -9.15
CA ARG A 508 -27.36 4.79 -8.01
C ARG A 508 -26.19 3.79 -8.08
N PRO A 509 -24.94 4.26 -7.95
CA PRO A 509 -23.79 3.37 -7.80
C PRO A 509 -23.94 2.49 -6.56
N VAL A 510 -23.75 1.18 -6.72
CA VAL A 510 -23.75 0.18 -5.65
C VAL A 510 -22.35 -0.40 -5.50
N THR A 511 -21.88 -0.52 -4.27
CA THR A 511 -20.55 -1.01 -3.90
C THR A 511 -20.62 -1.90 -2.67
N ILE A 512 -19.49 -2.47 -2.32
CA ILE A 512 -19.24 -3.25 -1.11
C ILE A 512 -17.84 -2.92 -0.61
N SER A 513 -17.61 -3.06 0.71
CA SER A 513 -16.27 -3.03 1.26
C SER A 513 -15.85 -4.38 1.86
N HIS A 514 -14.59 -4.78 1.61
CA HIS A 514 -13.99 -5.98 2.20
C HIS A 514 -12.68 -5.64 2.94
N THR A 515 -12.47 -6.31 4.08
CA THR A 515 -11.24 -6.25 4.90
C THR A 515 -10.24 -7.35 4.59
N LEU A 516 -10.72 -8.52 4.19
CA LEU A 516 -9.86 -9.70 4.04
C LEU A 516 -9.03 -9.59 2.76
N GLY A 517 -7.83 -9.05 2.94
CA GLY A 517 -6.69 -9.19 2.05
C GLY A 517 -6.48 -8.01 1.13
N SER A 518 -5.40 -7.27 1.36
CA SER A 518 -4.83 -6.32 0.41
C SER A 518 -4.69 -6.95 -0.99
N GLY A 519 -5.51 -6.47 -1.93
CA GLY A 519 -5.40 -6.37 -3.40
C GLY A 519 -4.47 -7.23 -4.23
N VAL A 520 -4.05 -8.37 -3.74
CA VAL A 520 -3.41 -9.49 -4.45
C VAL A 520 -3.77 -10.78 -3.69
N GLN A 521 -4.15 -10.67 -2.41
CA GLN A 521 -4.38 -11.78 -1.51
C GLN A 521 -5.72 -12.52 -1.74
N THR A 522 -6.75 -11.87 -2.28
CA THR A 522 -8.07 -12.49 -2.48
C THR A 522 -8.57 -12.32 -3.92
N LEU A 523 -8.64 -13.44 -4.64
CA LEU A 523 -9.13 -13.52 -6.03
C LEU A 523 -10.63 -13.27 -6.13
N ASP A 524 -11.33 -13.39 -5.01
CA ASP A 524 -12.76 -13.52 -5.01
C ASP A 524 -13.52 -12.18 -5.08
N SER A 525 -12.85 -11.05 -4.85
CA SER A 525 -13.54 -9.74 -4.81
C SER A 525 -13.95 -9.24 -6.19
N ALA A 526 -13.14 -9.47 -7.23
CA ALA A 526 -13.49 -9.10 -8.60
C ALA A 526 -14.64 -9.97 -9.12
N GLU A 527 -14.58 -11.28 -8.87
CA GLU A 527 -15.66 -12.21 -9.19
C GLU A 527 -16.95 -11.84 -8.45
N PHE A 528 -16.85 -11.49 -7.17
CA PHE A 528 -17.99 -11.06 -6.37
C PHE A 528 -18.69 -9.84 -6.98
N VAL A 529 -17.92 -8.80 -7.35
CA VAL A 529 -18.49 -7.58 -7.96
C VAL A 529 -19.20 -7.91 -9.27
N GLU A 530 -18.56 -8.68 -10.15
CA GLU A 530 -19.14 -9.06 -11.44
C GLU A 530 -20.44 -9.85 -11.25
N ARG A 531 -20.41 -10.88 -10.39
CA ARG A 531 -21.55 -11.78 -10.16
C ARG A 531 -22.69 -11.12 -9.39
N ALA A 532 -22.39 -10.32 -8.37
CA ALA A 532 -23.41 -9.56 -7.65
C ALA A 532 -23.97 -8.40 -8.48
N GLY A 533 -23.25 -7.96 -9.53
CA GLY A 533 -23.65 -6.84 -10.39
C GLY A 533 -23.45 -5.48 -9.72
N LEU A 534 -22.31 -5.28 -9.03
CA LEU A 534 -21.93 -4.00 -8.42
C LEU A 534 -21.29 -3.05 -9.45
N ASP A 535 -21.36 -1.74 -9.20
CA ASP A 535 -20.83 -0.72 -10.11
C ASP A 535 -19.37 -0.37 -9.82
N VAL A 536 -18.98 -0.41 -8.54
CA VAL A 536 -17.63 -0.13 -8.06
C VAL A 536 -17.28 -1.05 -6.90
N TYR A 537 -16.01 -1.09 -6.56
CA TYR A 537 -15.48 -1.88 -5.45
C TYR A 537 -14.68 -1.02 -4.47
N ASN A 538 -14.95 -1.16 -3.18
CA ASN A 538 -14.21 -0.48 -2.12
C ASN A 538 -13.34 -1.50 -1.37
N TRP A 539 -12.08 -1.19 -1.10
CA TRP A 539 -11.22 -2.08 -0.30
C TRP A 539 -10.58 -1.35 0.86
N HIS A 540 -10.39 -2.08 1.96
CA HIS A 540 -9.71 -1.57 3.14
C HIS A 540 -8.22 -1.86 3.07
N SER A 541 -7.41 -0.95 3.61
CA SER A 541 -5.97 -1.01 3.45
C SER A 541 -5.26 -0.68 4.76
N TYR A 542 -5.29 -1.68 5.64
CA TYR A 542 -4.59 -1.72 6.94
C TYR A 542 -3.19 -2.33 6.78
N LEU A 543 -2.31 -1.63 6.05
CA LEU A 543 -1.00 -2.15 5.67
C LEU A 543 -0.02 -2.18 6.87
N PRO A 544 0.71 -3.30 7.10
CA PRO A 544 1.79 -3.32 8.09
C PRO A 544 2.96 -2.43 7.66
N GLN A 545 3.55 -1.73 8.61
CA GLN A 545 4.58 -0.72 8.34
C GLN A 545 5.87 -1.36 7.84
N ASN A 546 6.24 -1.07 6.59
CA ASN A 546 7.60 -1.07 6.05
C ASN A 546 7.60 -0.35 4.69
N GLU A 547 8.78 -0.06 4.11
CA GLU A 547 8.96 0.56 2.77
C GLU A 547 8.14 -0.10 1.64
N CYS A 548 7.67 -1.33 1.91
CA CYS A 548 6.57 -2.03 1.25
C CYS A 548 5.29 -1.22 0.98
N LEU A 549 4.97 -0.19 1.79
CA LEU A 549 3.64 0.43 1.82
C LEU A 549 3.26 1.08 0.48
N THR A 550 4.17 1.85 -0.13
CA THR A 550 3.93 2.54 -1.40
C THR A 550 3.72 1.56 -2.56
N LEU A 551 4.54 0.52 -2.63
CA LEU A 551 4.46 -0.47 -3.71
C LEU A 551 3.29 -1.43 -3.52
N GLU A 552 2.98 -1.81 -2.29
CA GLU A 552 1.83 -2.65 -1.97
C GLU A 552 0.51 -1.91 -2.19
N LEU A 553 0.41 -0.66 -1.73
CA LEU A 553 -0.75 0.18 -2.02
C LEU A 553 -0.91 0.42 -3.53
N ALA A 554 0.18 0.74 -4.24
CA ALA A 554 0.15 0.89 -5.70
C ALA A 554 -0.27 -0.40 -6.40
N ALA A 555 0.23 -1.56 -5.95
CA ALA A 555 -0.16 -2.87 -6.45
C ALA A 555 -1.65 -3.13 -6.24
N ASN A 556 -2.18 -2.84 -5.05
CA ASN A 556 -3.61 -2.98 -4.75
C ASN A 556 -4.45 -2.06 -5.64
N CYS A 557 -4.04 -0.79 -5.79
CA CYS A 557 -4.74 0.13 -6.66
C CYS A 557 -4.76 -0.35 -8.12
N LEU A 558 -3.66 -0.92 -8.61
CA LEU A 558 -3.58 -1.49 -9.95
C LEU A 558 -4.41 -2.77 -10.11
N PHE A 559 -4.42 -3.63 -9.10
CA PHE A 559 -5.18 -4.87 -9.09
C PHE A 559 -6.68 -4.62 -9.06
N TYR A 560 -7.14 -3.77 -8.15
CA TYR A 560 -8.56 -3.55 -7.99
C TYR A 560 -9.16 -2.77 -9.14
N ASN A 561 -8.41 -1.88 -9.80
CA ASN A 561 -8.87 -1.20 -11.02
C ASN A 561 -8.72 -2.03 -12.31
N ALA A 562 -8.15 -3.24 -12.24
CA ALA A 562 -7.93 -4.11 -13.41
C ALA A 562 -9.19 -4.80 -13.96
N PRO A 563 -10.09 -5.34 -13.12
CA PRO A 563 -11.35 -5.93 -13.58
C PRO A 563 -12.58 -5.02 -13.38
N VAL A 564 -12.56 -4.13 -12.38
CA VAL A 564 -13.71 -3.31 -11.93
C VAL A 564 -13.21 -1.94 -11.49
N PRO A 565 -13.93 -0.84 -11.67
CA PRO A 565 -13.58 0.42 -11.03
C PRO A 565 -13.57 0.31 -9.49
N GLY A 566 -12.47 0.65 -8.84
CA GLY A 566 -12.42 0.57 -7.38
C GLY A 566 -11.51 1.62 -6.75
N PHE A 567 -11.79 1.97 -5.51
CA PHE A 567 -10.97 2.90 -4.74
C PHE A 567 -10.81 2.45 -3.29
N PRO A 568 -9.70 2.85 -2.64
CA PRO A 568 -9.49 2.48 -1.25
C PRO A 568 -10.44 3.27 -0.33
N THR A 569 -11.07 2.56 0.58
CA THR A 569 -11.81 3.14 1.71
C THR A 569 -11.20 2.61 3.00
N GLU A 570 -11.26 3.36 4.09
CA GLU A 570 -10.75 2.92 5.39
C GLU A 570 -9.26 2.55 5.44
N GLY A 571 -8.41 3.57 5.40
CA GLY A 571 -7.00 3.47 5.69
C GLY A 571 -6.35 4.86 5.74
N PRO A 572 -5.07 5.00 6.10
CA PRO A 572 -4.22 4.00 6.75
C PRO A 572 -4.36 3.98 8.29
N ALA A 573 -5.40 4.61 8.83
CA ALA A 573 -5.56 4.91 10.26
C ALA A 573 -5.28 3.77 11.25
N TYR A 574 -5.62 2.53 10.89
CA TYR A 574 -5.21 1.34 11.62
C TYR A 574 -4.04 0.66 10.89
N TYR A 575 -2.83 1.03 11.28
CA TYR A 575 -1.62 0.36 10.83
C TYR A 575 -1.60 -1.06 11.38
N GLY A 576 -2.09 -2.05 10.63
CA GLY A 576 -1.87 -3.47 10.89
C GLY A 576 -2.18 -3.98 12.30
N GLY A 577 -3.13 -3.40 13.02
CA GLY A 577 -3.48 -3.79 14.39
C GLY A 577 -2.56 -3.24 15.50
N TRP A 578 -1.79 -2.18 15.23
CA TRP A 578 -0.95 -1.48 16.21
C TRP A 578 -1.65 -0.25 16.79
N GLU A 579 -1.35 0.10 18.06
CA GLU A 579 -1.91 1.30 18.68
C GLU A 579 -1.27 2.57 18.08
N ALA A 580 -1.98 3.72 18.13
CA ALA A 580 -1.51 4.98 17.53
C ALA A 580 -0.11 5.42 18.02
N ASP A 581 0.28 4.98 19.22
CA ASP A 581 1.55 5.26 19.88
C ASP A 581 2.74 4.45 19.31
N ASP A 582 2.48 3.40 18.54
CA ASP A 582 3.51 2.55 17.93
C ASP A 582 4.10 3.14 16.63
N VAL A 583 3.55 4.26 16.17
CA VAL A 583 3.88 4.90 14.88
C VAL A 583 4.41 6.31 15.10
N ASP A 584 5.48 6.70 14.43
CA ASP A 584 5.93 8.11 14.47
C ASP A 584 5.09 9.01 13.53
N GLU A 585 5.05 10.31 13.84
CA GLU A 585 4.27 11.30 13.07
C GLU A 585 4.66 11.32 11.59
N ARG A 586 5.95 11.13 11.29
CA ARG A 586 6.44 11.12 9.92
C ARG A 586 5.84 9.94 9.16
N GLN A 587 5.88 8.74 9.70
CA GLN A 587 5.29 7.56 9.07
C GLN A 587 3.80 7.71 8.80
N ARG A 588 3.06 8.35 9.72
CA ARG A 588 1.63 8.61 9.53
C ARG A 588 1.34 9.50 8.33
N ARG A 589 2.01 10.64 8.28
CA ARG A 589 1.92 11.58 7.15
C ARG A 589 2.22 10.92 5.81
N LEU A 590 3.30 10.14 5.75
CA LEU A 590 3.75 9.49 4.52
C LEU A 590 2.74 8.46 4.00
N ALA A 591 2.09 7.74 4.91
CA ALA A 591 1.04 6.81 4.53
C ALA A 591 -0.21 7.54 4.01
N ILE A 592 -0.68 8.61 4.68
CA ILE A 592 -1.82 9.43 4.21
C ILE A 592 -1.53 10.01 2.83
N ARG A 593 -0.34 10.59 2.67
CA ARG A 593 0.15 11.13 1.40
C ARG A 593 0.06 10.08 0.29
N ASP A 594 0.60 8.88 0.49
CA ASP A 594 0.51 7.80 -0.51
C ASP A 594 -0.92 7.30 -0.75
N TYR A 595 -1.76 7.29 0.29
CA TYR A 595 -3.18 6.94 0.25
C TYR A 595 -4.03 7.94 -0.54
N LEU A 596 -3.49 9.11 -0.87
CA LEU A 596 -4.13 10.12 -1.71
C LEU A 596 -3.55 10.08 -3.14
N TRP A 597 -2.23 10.11 -3.27
CA TRP A 597 -1.56 10.24 -4.57
C TRP A 597 -1.60 8.97 -5.41
N LEU A 598 -1.36 7.80 -4.81
CA LEU A 598 -1.31 6.54 -5.56
C LEU A 598 -2.67 6.19 -6.18
N PRO A 599 -3.81 6.29 -5.47
CA PRO A 599 -5.11 6.06 -6.09
C PRO A 599 -5.35 6.97 -7.31
N LEU A 600 -5.00 8.26 -7.21
CA LEU A 600 -5.14 9.21 -8.30
C LEU A 600 -4.38 8.77 -9.57
N VAL A 601 -3.08 8.46 -9.46
CA VAL A 601 -2.24 8.14 -10.63
C VAL A 601 -2.33 6.68 -11.09
N THR A 602 -3.10 5.85 -10.39
CA THR A 602 -3.38 4.46 -10.78
C THR A 602 -4.79 4.29 -11.34
N GLY A 603 -5.57 5.38 -11.44
CA GLY A 603 -6.90 5.33 -12.05
C GLY A 603 -8.04 5.02 -11.09
N CYS A 604 -7.82 5.09 -9.77
CA CYS A 604 -8.91 4.96 -8.80
C CYS A 604 -9.82 6.20 -8.89
N PRO A 605 -11.15 6.03 -8.74
CA PRO A 605 -12.09 7.13 -8.79
C PRO A 605 -12.09 8.01 -7.53
N GLY A 606 -11.40 7.64 -6.45
CA GLY A 606 -11.29 8.44 -5.22
C GLY A 606 -10.40 7.79 -4.14
N SER A 607 -10.56 8.23 -2.90
CA SER A 607 -9.97 7.63 -1.69
C SER A 607 -10.69 8.17 -0.45
N ILE A 608 -11.08 7.29 0.48
CA ILE A 608 -11.72 7.68 1.75
C ILE A 608 -10.89 7.14 2.90
N LEU A 609 -10.33 8.03 3.72
CA LEU A 609 -9.50 7.63 4.85
C LEU A 609 -10.34 7.17 6.03
N TRP A 610 -9.90 6.14 6.75
CA TRP A 610 -10.43 5.87 8.09
C TRP A 610 -9.96 7.01 9.00
N ALA A 611 -10.80 7.44 9.93
CA ALA A 611 -10.40 8.42 10.93
C ALA A 611 -9.97 7.65 12.18
N PRO A 612 -8.69 7.61 12.58
CA PRO A 612 -8.33 6.97 13.83
C PRO A 612 -8.72 7.87 15.00
N GLU A 613 -9.35 7.21 15.95
CA GLU A 613 -9.60 7.65 17.30
C GLU A 613 -8.26 7.73 18.05
N SER A 614 -7.84 8.96 18.32
CA SER A 614 -7.11 9.39 19.49
C SER A 614 -7.32 10.92 19.53
N PRO A 615 -7.13 11.67 20.63
CA PRO A 615 -7.51 13.08 20.73
C PRO A 615 -6.88 14.04 19.71
N GLY A 616 -6.12 13.57 18.73
CA GLY A 616 -5.78 14.32 17.54
C GLY A 616 -5.50 13.39 16.35
N ILE A 617 -6.25 13.54 15.27
CA ILE A 617 -5.60 13.60 13.96
C ILE A 617 -4.51 14.64 14.15
N ALA A 618 -3.24 14.22 14.12
CA ALA A 618 -2.14 15.16 14.33
C ALA A 618 -2.32 16.31 13.32
N PRO A 619 -2.12 17.58 13.71
CA PRO A 619 -2.25 18.71 12.78
C PRO A 619 -1.54 18.48 11.44
N SER A 620 -0.46 17.70 11.45
CA SER A 620 0.31 17.34 10.27
C SER A 620 -0.34 16.32 9.32
N GLU A 621 -1.23 15.44 9.77
CA GLU A 621 -2.01 14.53 8.92
C GLU A 621 -3.09 15.31 8.14
N TRP A 622 -3.75 16.19 8.87
CA TRP A 622 -4.64 17.22 8.37
C TRP A 622 -3.95 18.11 7.32
N ASP A 623 -2.68 18.46 7.53
CA ASP A 623 -1.89 19.25 6.59
C ASP A 623 -1.61 18.49 5.28
N GLU A 624 -1.43 17.16 5.31
CA GLU A 624 -1.26 16.37 4.08
C GLU A 624 -2.48 16.43 3.17
N LEU A 625 -3.68 16.37 3.75
CA LEU A 625 -4.93 16.51 3.01
C LEU A 625 -5.01 17.88 2.33
N GLU A 626 -4.62 18.94 3.04
CA GLU A 626 -4.60 20.29 2.48
C GLU A 626 -3.54 20.44 1.38
N ARG A 627 -2.34 19.85 1.56
CA ARG A 627 -1.27 19.84 0.54
C ARG A 627 -1.71 19.14 -0.74
N PHE A 628 -2.36 17.99 -0.62
CA PHE A 628 -2.91 17.24 -1.76
C PHE A 628 -3.94 18.07 -2.53
N HIS A 629 -4.94 18.62 -1.83
CA HIS A 629 -6.03 19.35 -2.48
C HIS A 629 -5.58 20.68 -3.11
N ARG A 630 -4.55 21.34 -2.58
CA ARG A 630 -3.96 22.54 -3.21
C ARG A 630 -3.33 22.22 -4.57
N VAL A 631 -2.59 21.11 -4.68
CA VAL A 631 -2.04 20.67 -5.97
C VAL A 631 -3.17 20.23 -6.90
N LEU A 632 -4.16 19.49 -6.38
CA LEU A 632 -5.31 19.05 -7.16
C LEU A 632 -6.08 20.24 -7.75
N ALA A 633 -6.27 21.32 -6.99
CA ALA A 633 -6.93 22.55 -7.44
C ALA A 633 -6.23 23.23 -8.64
N GLU A 634 -4.89 23.21 -8.68
CA GLU A 634 -4.12 23.78 -9.79
C GLU A 634 -4.32 23.00 -11.11
N VAL A 635 -4.61 21.68 -11.02
CA VAL A 635 -4.81 20.83 -12.20
C VAL A 635 -6.27 20.66 -12.61
N THR A 636 -7.21 20.65 -11.65
CA THR A 636 -8.64 20.40 -11.92
C THR A 636 -9.29 21.43 -12.82
N SER A 637 -8.80 22.68 -12.82
CA SER A 637 -9.37 23.77 -13.64
C SER A 637 -9.29 23.53 -15.15
N SER A 638 -8.44 22.60 -15.61
CA SER A 638 -8.23 22.37 -17.05
C SER A 638 -7.90 20.92 -17.43
N LEU A 639 -8.04 19.99 -16.49
CA LEU A 639 -7.86 18.56 -16.73
C LEU A 639 -9.23 17.87 -16.78
N ASP A 640 -9.46 17.08 -17.84
CA ASP A 640 -10.63 16.21 -17.91
C ASP A 640 -10.33 14.85 -17.24
N PHE A 641 -10.63 14.74 -15.94
CA PHE A 641 -10.52 13.45 -15.23
C PHE A 641 -11.42 12.36 -15.85
N GLY A 642 -12.51 12.76 -16.50
CA GLY A 642 -13.40 11.87 -17.24
C GLY A 642 -12.74 11.29 -18.50
N ALA A 643 -11.62 11.84 -18.98
CA ALA A 643 -10.83 11.32 -20.10
C ALA A 643 -9.61 10.50 -19.66
N LEU A 644 -9.21 10.55 -18.39
CA LEU A 644 -8.07 9.78 -17.87
C LEU A 644 -8.36 8.28 -17.89
N ARG A 645 -7.43 7.49 -18.43
CA ARG A 645 -7.53 6.04 -18.57
C ARG A 645 -6.19 5.41 -18.25
N ARG A 646 -6.22 4.19 -17.72
CA ARG A 646 -5.02 3.36 -17.75
C ARG A 646 -4.72 2.98 -19.20
N GLU A 647 -3.44 2.93 -19.53
CA GLU A 647 -3.03 2.31 -20.79
C GLU A 647 -3.49 0.83 -20.84
N PRO A 648 -3.81 0.31 -22.02
CA PRO A 648 -4.02 -1.11 -22.20
C PRO A 648 -2.84 -1.91 -21.63
N ALA A 649 -3.14 -2.92 -20.81
CA ALA A 649 -2.11 -3.71 -20.16
C ALA A 649 -1.24 -4.42 -21.20
N THR A 650 0.08 -4.31 -21.04
CA THR A 650 1.06 -5.04 -21.85
C THR A 650 1.48 -6.35 -21.19
N VAL A 651 1.34 -6.42 -19.86
CA VAL A 651 1.64 -7.59 -19.04
C VAL A 651 0.38 -8.03 -18.31
N ALA A 652 0.05 -9.31 -18.40
CA ALA A 652 -0.91 -9.96 -17.52
C ALA A 652 -0.16 -10.81 -16.49
N ILE A 653 -0.47 -10.64 -15.21
CA ILE A 653 0.04 -11.47 -14.13
C ILE A 653 -1.02 -12.52 -13.82
N SER A 654 -0.66 -13.80 -13.95
CA SER A 654 -1.58 -14.89 -13.62
C SER A 654 -1.96 -14.87 -12.15
N LEU A 655 -3.25 -15.04 -11.87
CA LEU A 655 -3.80 -15.23 -10.52
C LEU A 655 -3.35 -16.58 -9.90
N ASP A 656 -2.95 -17.55 -10.72
CA ASP A 656 -2.44 -18.85 -10.30
C ASP A 656 -1.00 -18.78 -9.77
N LEU A 657 -0.30 -17.65 -9.98
CA LEU A 657 1.03 -17.44 -9.43
C LEU A 657 0.96 -17.29 -7.90
N PRO A 658 1.94 -17.87 -7.16
CA PRO A 658 2.10 -17.61 -5.74
C PRO A 658 2.12 -16.11 -5.43
N LEU A 659 1.43 -15.71 -4.35
CA LEU A 659 1.32 -14.31 -3.92
C LEU A 659 2.66 -13.56 -3.89
N PRO A 660 3.76 -14.12 -3.34
CA PRO A 660 5.06 -13.44 -3.33
C PRO A 660 5.58 -13.11 -4.74
N LEU A 661 5.35 -14.00 -5.72
CA LEU A 661 5.78 -13.78 -7.11
C LEU A 661 4.88 -12.77 -7.83
N ARG A 662 3.57 -12.77 -7.56
CA ARG A 662 2.66 -11.73 -8.07
C ARG A 662 3.08 -10.34 -7.60
N ARG A 663 3.51 -10.22 -6.34
CA ARG A 663 4.04 -8.98 -5.77
C ARG A 663 5.32 -8.53 -6.46
N VAL A 664 6.29 -9.44 -6.64
CA VAL A 664 7.55 -9.15 -7.37
C VAL A 664 7.26 -8.69 -8.80
N ALA A 665 6.39 -9.40 -9.53
CA ALA A 665 5.99 -9.03 -10.89
C ALA A 665 5.38 -7.63 -10.95
N THR A 666 4.46 -7.33 -10.02
CA THR A 666 3.77 -6.04 -9.95
C THR A 666 4.74 -4.90 -9.64
N ASN A 667 5.63 -5.09 -8.66
CA ASN A 667 6.67 -4.12 -8.33
C ASN A 667 7.56 -3.83 -9.54
N ARG A 668 8.00 -4.87 -10.27
CA ARG A 668 8.79 -4.68 -11.49
C ARG A 668 8.06 -3.87 -12.56
N CYS A 669 6.77 -4.14 -12.75
CA CYS A 669 5.95 -3.37 -13.69
C CYS A 669 5.87 -1.90 -13.27
N LEU A 670 5.58 -1.62 -12.00
CA LEU A 670 5.51 -0.27 -11.42
C LEU A 670 6.83 0.51 -11.59
N ARG A 671 7.96 -0.10 -11.23
CA ARG A 671 9.29 0.54 -11.35
C ARG A 671 9.65 0.88 -12.80
N ARG A 672 9.18 0.07 -13.75
CA ARG A 672 9.43 0.23 -15.20
C ARG A 672 8.34 1.01 -15.92
N GLY A 673 7.29 1.47 -15.23
CA GLY A 673 6.12 2.11 -15.87
C GLY A 673 5.44 1.22 -16.93
N VAL A 674 5.44 -0.09 -16.71
CA VAL A 674 4.83 -1.08 -17.61
C VAL A 674 3.36 -1.29 -17.20
N PRO A 675 2.40 -1.05 -18.11
CA PRO A 675 0.97 -1.28 -17.84
C PRO A 675 0.68 -2.76 -17.57
N VAL A 676 -0.03 -3.04 -16.48
CA VAL A 676 -0.26 -4.39 -15.96
C VAL A 676 -1.74 -4.66 -15.64
N VAL A 677 -2.16 -5.91 -15.83
CA VAL A 677 -3.48 -6.46 -15.46
C VAL A 677 -3.30 -7.80 -14.75
N PHE A 678 -4.33 -8.24 -14.04
CA PHE A 678 -4.35 -9.54 -13.37
C PHE A 678 -5.51 -10.38 -13.91
N SER A 679 -5.26 -11.66 -14.17
CA SER A 679 -6.28 -12.56 -14.71
C SER A 679 -5.94 -14.03 -14.45
N PRO A 680 -6.91 -14.95 -14.47
CA PRO A 680 -6.60 -16.38 -14.55
C PRO A 680 -5.66 -16.68 -15.73
N ALA A 681 -4.81 -17.71 -15.63
CA ALA A 681 -3.78 -18.00 -16.65
C ALA A 681 -4.33 -18.21 -18.07
N ASP A 682 -5.56 -18.71 -18.15
CA ASP A 682 -6.24 -19.08 -19.39
C ASP A 682 -7.16 -17.98 -19.95
N HIS A 683 -7.34 -16.88 -19.21
CA HIS A 683 -8.18 -15.77 -19.64
C HIS A 683 -7.40 -14.84 -20.58
N ASP A 684 -7.95 -14.56 -21.76
CA ASP A 684 -7.35 -13.62 -22.71
C ASP A 684 -7.65 -12.18 -22.29
N THR A 685 -6.61 -11.47 -21.87
CA THR A 685 -6.67 -10.05 -21.50
C THR A 685 -6.26 -9.11 -22.65
N GLY A 686 -5.79 -9.66 -23.77
CA GLY A 686 -5.13 -8.90 -24.84
C GLY A 686 -3.71 -8.42 -24.49
N ALA A 687 -3.17 -8.80 -23.33
CA ALA A 687 -1.79 -8.49 -22.96
C ALA A 687 -0.78 -9.21 -23.86
N ARG A 688 0.36 -8.57 -24.13
CA ARG A 688 1.42 -9.11 -24.99
C ARG A 688 2.25 -10.19 -24.31
N LEU A 689 2.38 -10.08 -22.99
CA LEU A 689 3.12 -10.99 -22.13
C LEU A 689 2.20 -11.47 -21.01
N VAL A 690 2.17 -12.77 -20.76
CA VAL A 690 1.47 -13.36 -19.62
C VAL A 690 2.51 -14.00 -18.72
N ILE A 691 2.59 -13.57 -17.47
CA ILE A 691 3.44 -14.18 -16.44
C ILE A 691 2.62 -15.32 -15.83
N ARG A 692 2.97 -16.56 -16.14
CA ARG A 692 2.29 -17.77 -15.65
C ARG A 692 3.17 -18.58 -14.72
N GLU A 693 4.46 -18.55 -14.98
CA GLU A 693 5.43 -19.31 -14.22
C GLU A 693 6.58 -18.40 -13.77
N PRO A 694 7.33 -18.82 -12.74
CA PRO A 694 8.32 -17.94 -12.14
C PRO A 694 9.44 -17.49 -13.10
N GLY A 695 9.75 -18.29 -14.12
CA GLY A 695 10.74 -17.95 -15.17
C GLY A 695 10.32 -16.78 -16.07
N ASP A 696 9.03 -16.49 -16.18
CA ASP A 696 8.51 -15.39 -17.02
C ASP A 696 8.87 -14.00 -16.47
N LEU A 697 9.21 -13.90 -15.18
CA LEU A 697 9.49 -12.63 -14.51
C LEU A 697 10.62 -11.83 -15.16
N ALA A 698 11.59 -12.51 -15.78
CA ALA A 698 12.69 -11.87 -16.51
C ALA A 698 12.21 -11.17 -17.79
N LEU A 699 11.08 -11.62 -18.37
CA LEU A 699 10.55 -11.10 -19.64
C LEU A 699 9.91 -9.71 -19.50
N ILE A 700 9.53 -9.31 -18.28
CA ILE A 700 9.09 -7.93 -17.98
C ILE A 700 10.18 -6.93 -18.41
N GLY A 701 11.44 -7.35 -18.32
CA GLY A 701 12.65 -6.78 -18.94
C GLY A 701 12.47 -6.10 -20.29
N SER A 702 11.74 -6.80 -21.15
CA SER A 702 11.64 -6.51 -22.59
C SER A 702 10.47 -5.62 -22.97
N GLN A 703 9.59 -5.28 -22.01
CA GLN A 703 8.39 -4.51 -22.30
C GLN A 703 8.72 -3.03 -22.50
N PRO A 704 8.00 -2.34 -23.41
CA PRO A 704 8.21 -0.92 -23.63
C PRO A 704 7.84 -0.12 -22.38
N THR A 705 8.64 0.90 -22.08
CA THR A 705 8.46 1.82 -20.95
C THR A 705 8.13 3.21 -21.47
N ARG A 706 7.10 3.86 -20.90
CA ARG A 706 6.71 5.23 -21.24
C ARG A 706 7.27 6.27 -20.30
N VAL A 707 7.10 6.01 -19.00
CA VAL A 707 7.56 6.86 -17.91
C VAL A 707 8.35 5.97 -16.96
N ARG A 708 9.55 6.39 -16.62
CA ARG A 708 10.34 5.77 -15.55
C ARG A 708 11.02 6.84 -14.74
N ALA A 709 11.26 6.53 -13.47
CA ALA A 709 12.08 7.36 -12.63
C ALA A 709 13.48 6.79 -12.46
N TRP A 710 14.44 7.68 -12.31
CA TRP A 710 15.81 7.40 -11.93
C TRP A 710 16.11 8.13 -10.62
N GLY A 711 16.72 7.41 -9.68
CA GLY A 711 17.03 7.93 -8.36
C GLY A 711 15.88 7.88 -7.34
N CYS A 712 14.73 7.28 -7.66
CA CYS A 712 13.67 6.97 -6.70
C CYS A 712 13.02 5.61 -7.04
N ASP A 713 11.99 5.21 -6.29
CA ASP A 713 11.46 3.84 -6.34
C ASP A 713 10.65 3.52 -7.60
N ALA A 714 9.70 4.37 -7.97
CA ALA A 714 8.82 4.19 -9.11
C ALA A 714 8.26 5.55 -9.58
N ALA A 715 7.61 5.54 -10.75
CA ALA A 715 6.82 6.66 -11.26
C ALA A 715 5.51 6.13 -11.85
N PRO A 716 4.56 5.66 -11.03
CA PRO A 716 3.22 5.34 -11.50
C PRO A 716 2.60 6.55 -12.20
N TYR A 717 1.86 6.28 -13.28
CA TYR A 717 1.25 7.32 -14.08
C TYR A 717 -0.11 6.91 -14.65
N LEU A 718 -0.89 7.94 -14.97
CA LEU A 718 -2.18 7.84 -15.63
C LEU A 718 -2.22 8.84 -16.79
N ALA A 719 -2.80 8.46 -17.92
CA ALA A 719 -2.83 9.32 -19.10
C ALA A 719 -4.21 9.39 -19.73
N THR A 720 -4.50 10.45 -20.47
CA THR A 720 -5.65 10.45 -21.40
C THR A 720 -5.32 9.60 -22.63
N GLU A 721 -6.35 9.23 -23.39
CA GLU A 721 -6.13 8.59 -24.70
C GLU A 721 -5.22 9.47 -25.59
N GLY A 722 -4.21 8.86 -26.20
CA GLY A 722 -3.23 9.59 -27.01
C GLY A 722 -2.19 10.38 -26.22
N PHE A 723 -2.20 10.31 -24.88
CA PHE A 723 -1.27 11.01 -23.98
C PHE A 723 -1.33 12.54 -24.11
N GLU A 724 -2.54 13.09 -24.22
CA GLU A 724 -2.73 14.55 -24.23
C GLU A 724 -2.44 15.15 -22.85
N ASP A 725 -2.85 14.46 -21.78
CA ASP A 725 -2.46 14.74 -20.41
C ASP A 725 -1.87 13.47 -19.78
N VAL A 726 -0.78 13.61 -19.04
CA VAL A 726 -0.14 12.53 -18.28
C VAL A 726 0.12 13.02 -16.86
N LEU A 727 -0.40 12.29 -15.87
CA LEU A 727 -0.19 12.51 -14.45
C LEU A 727 0.79 11.48 -13.93
N ILE A 728 1.83 11.90 -13.23
CA ILE A 728 2.88 11.04 -12.69
C ILE A 728 3.06 11.39 -11.22
N TYR A 729 3.16 10.38 -10.36
CA TYR A 729 3.56 10.59 -8.97
C TYR A 729 4.91 9.93 -8.74
N VAL A 730 5.82 10.67 -8.12
CA VAL A 730 7.20 10.27 -7.85
C VAL A 730 7.37 10.22 -6.33
N PRO A 731 7.06 9.07 -5.69
CA PRO A 731 7.26 8.90 -4.26
C PRO A 731 8.76 8.87 -3.96
N ASN A 732 9.17 9.67 -2.99
CA ASN A 732 10.56 9.95 -2.65
C ASN A 732 10.92 9.57 -1.20
N LEU A 733 10.18 8.62 -0.63
CA LEU A 733 10.24 8.20 0.78
C LEU A 733 11.59 7.66 1.24
N VAL A 734 12.23 6.91 0.36
CA VAL A 734 13.22 5.94 0.78
C VAL A 734 14.63 6.50 0.59
N ARG A 735 14.80 7.64 -0.11
CA ARG A 735 16.13 8.20 -0.39
C ARG A 735 16.95 8.52 0.85
N GLY A 736 16.32 9.10 1.87
CA GLY A 736 17.03 9.41 3.12
C GLY A 736 17.41 8.18 3.94
N ARG A 737 16.61 7.10 3.86
CA ARG A 737 16.96 5.80 4.47
C ARG A 737 17.98 5.02 3.64
N ARG A 738 18.08 5.34 2.35
CA ARG A 738 18.94 4.71 1.35
C ARG A 738 20.25 5.46 1.09
N GLY A 739 20.49 6.58 1.78
CA GLY A 739 21.65 7.44 1.54
C GLY A 739 21.70 8.02 0.12
N LEU A 740 20.56 8.14 -0.56
CA LEU A 740 20.47 8.63 -1.95
C LEU A 740 20.14 10.11 -2.03
N ASP A 741 20.09 10.85 -0.93
CA ASP A 741 19.64 12.25 -0.89
C ASP A 741 20.40 13.17 -1.86
N GLU A 742 21.68 12.87 -2.11
CA GLU A 742 22.57 13.66 -2.97
C GLU A 742 22.43 13.39 -4.48
N ARG A 743 21.65 12.38 -4.90
CA ARG A 743 21.50 12.06 -6.34
C ARG A 743 20.49 12.99 -7.03
N ALA A 744 20.49 13.07 -8.36
CA ALA A 744 19.36 13.69 -9.05
C ALA A 744 18.12 12.77 -9.00
N VAL A 745 16.92 13.34 -8.93
CA VAL A 745 15.68 12.66 -9.32
C VAL A 745 15.42 13.01 -10.78
N GLU A 746 15.41 12.01 -11.66
CA GLU A 746 15.08 12.22 -13.06
C GLU A 746 13.87 11.40 -13.48
N LEU A 747 13.03 11.96 -14.35
CA LEU A 747 12.09 11.21 -15.16
C LEU A 747 12.68 11.00 -16.55
N VAL A 748 12.57 9.78 -17.04
CA VAL A 748 12.84 9.47 -18.44
C VAL A 748 11.51 9.24 -19.13
N LEU A 749 11.26 10.04 -20.16
CA LEU A 749 10.01 10.07 -20.90
C LEU A 749 10.25 9.49 -22.31
N ASP A 750 9.38 8.59 -22.74
CA ASP A 750 9.27 8.07 -24.12
C ASP A 750 7.81 8.12 -24.58
N LEU A 751 7.28 9.35 -24.62
CA LEU A 751 5.90 9.68 -24.93
C LEU A 751 5.71 9.98 -26.43
N PRO A 752 4.48 9.86 -26.97
CA PRO A 752 4.19 10.25 -28.34
C PRO A 752 4.18 11.78 -28.53
N GLY A 753 4.36 12.25 -29.77
CA GLY A 753 4.26 13.67 -30.13
C GLY A 753 5.59 14.42 -30.19
N GLU A 754 5.52 15.74 -30.31
CA GLU A 754 6.71 16.60 -30.48
C GLU A 754 7.27 17.11 -29.15
N GLY A 755 6.40 17.36 -28.16
CA GLY A 755 6.80 17.84 -26.85
C GLY A 755 5.64 18.07 -25.89
N TYR A 756 5.99 18.37 -24.65
CA TYR A 756 5.09 18.53 -23.52
C TYR A 756 5.42 19.80 -22.74
N GLU A 757 4.37 20.49 -22.30
CA GLU A 757 4.43 21.42 -21.19
C GLU A 757 4.41 20.62 -19.89
N VAL A 758 5.37 20.90 -19.01
CA VAL A 758 5.58 20.17 -17.77
C VAL A 758 5.32 21.09 -16.60
N ARG A 759 4.52 20.63 -15.64
CA ARG A 759 4.38 21.23 -14.32
C ARG A 759 4.76 20.20 -13.27
N CYS A 760 5.81 20.49 -12.51
CA CYS A 760 6.31 19.65 -11.43
C CYS A 760 5.98 20.31 -10.10
N TYR A 761 5.11 19.67 -9.32
CA TYR A 761 4.65 20.11 -8.03
C TYR A 761 5.43 19.40 -6.93
N ALA A 762 6.20 20.16 -6.16
CA ALA A 762 6.87 19.69 -4.97
C ALA A 762 5.83 19.59 -3.84
N VAL A 763 5.58 18.39 -3.33
CA VAL A 763 4.44 18.11 -2.44
C VAL A 763 4.65 18.79 -1.09
N GLU A 764 5.78 18.60 -0.43
CA GLU A 764 6.10 19.18 0.88
C GLU A 764 6.37 20.68 0.78
N ALA A 765 7.19 21.10 -0.19
CA ALA A 765 7.56 22.50 -0.38
C ALA A 765 6.38 23.35 -0.88
N GLN A 766 5.32 22.72 -1.42
CA GLN A 766 4.14 23.40 -1.96
C GLN A 766 4.54 24.46 -3.00
N THR A 767 5.37 24.03 -3.95
CA THR A 767 5.82 24.85 -5.09
C THR A 767 5.57 24.13 -6.40
N CYS A 768 5.50 24.87 -7.49
CA CYS A 768 5.41 24.36 -8.85
C CYS A 768 6.55 24.95 -9.68
N ALA A 769 7.29 24.10 -10.38
CA ALA A 769 8.26 24.50 -11.39
C ALA A 769 7.81 23.99 -12.75
N GLU A 770 8.08 24.78 -13.80
CA GLU A 770 7.60 24.50 -15.14
C GLU A 770 8.75 24.30 -16.12
N ALA A 771 8.50 23.51 -17.16
CA ALA A 771 9.42 23.34 -18.28
C ALA A 771 8.65 23.03 -19.57
N VAL A 772 9.35 23.12 -20.70
CA VAL A 772 8.90 22.55 -21.97
C VAL A 772 9.93 21.52 -22.37
N VAL A 773 9.50 20.30 -22.61
CA VAL A 773 10.39 19.17 -22.91
C VAL A 773 9.98 18.48 -24.22
N PRO A 774 10.94 17.92 -24.98
CA PRO A 774 10.63 16.98 -26.05
C PRO A 774 9.88 15.76 -25.52
N ALA A 775 9.09 15.08 -26.36
CA ALA A 775 8.35 13.89 -25.96
C ALA A 775 9.24 12.70 -25.52
N ARG A 776 10.49 12.70 -25.99
CA ARG A 776 11.53 11.76 -25.61
C ARG A 776 12.71 12.50 -24.99
N CYS A 777 12.83 12.47 -23.67
CA CYS A 777 13.87 13.20 -22.94
C CYS A 777 14.17 12.64 -21.54
N ARG A 778 15.20 13.19 -20.91
CA ARG A 778 15.43 13.12 -19.45
C ARG A 778 15.07 14.46 -18.82
N LEU A 779 14.24 14.44 -17.78
CA LEU A 779 13.84 15.60 -17.01
C LEU A 779 14.39 15.47 -15.59
N THR A 780 15.28 16.36 -15.18
CA THR A 780 15.71 16.47 -13.78
C THR A 780 14.66 17.23 -12.98
N ILE A 781 13.92 16.51 -12.15
CA ILE A 781 12.92 17.10 -11.24
C ILE A 781 13.62 17.85 -10.10
N SER A 782 14.70 17.27 -9.57
CA SER A 782 15.48 17.92 -8.53
C SER A 782 16.93 17.43 -8.53
N PRO A 783 17.91 18.32 -8.31
CA PRO A 783 19.32 17.94 -8.17
C PRO A 783 19.60 17.22 -6.84
N SER A 784 18.80 17.47 -5.80
CA SER A 784 18.79 16.75 -4.51
C SER A 784 17.54 17.17 -3.72
N THR A 785 16.69 16.22 -3.33
CA THR A 785 15.51 16.52 -2.51
C THR A 785 15.00 15.30 -1.77
N ALA A 786 14.41 15.53 -0.59
CA ALA A 786 13.61 14.56 0.15
C ALA A 786 12.11 14.70 -0.14
N ASP A 787 11.72 15.66 -1.00
CA ASP A 787 10.33 15.95 -1.36
C ASP A 787 9.80 14.97 -2.41
N ASP A 788 8.52 14.63 -2.34
CA ASP A 788 7.81 13.90 -3.39
C ASP A 788 7.30 14.85 -4.45
N TRP A 789 7.02 14.30 -5.64
CA TRP A 789 6.62 15.12 -6.76
C TRP A 789 5.39 14.57 -7.44
N PHE A 790 4.46 15.47 -7.72
CA PHE A 790 3.42 15.24 -8.69
C PHE A 790 3.79 15.97 -9.97
N VAL A 791 3.82 15.26 -11.09
CA VAL A 791 4.19 15.83 -12.40
C VAL A 791 3.01 15.71 -13.33
N TRP A 792 2.63 16.83 -13.91
CA TRP A 792 1.63 16.89 -14.96
C TRP A 792 2.27 17.32 -16.27
N LEU A 793 2.11 16.47 -17.28
CA LEU A 793 2.56 16.71 -18.64
C LEU A 793 1.32 16.98 -19.50
N ARG A 794 1.31 18.08 -20.24
CA ARG A 794 0.30 18.40 -21.25
C ARG A 794 0.96 18.47 -22.62
N ARG A 795 0.43 17.73 -23.58
CA ARG A 795 0.95 17.69 -24.94
C ARG A 795 0.79 19.06 -25.62
N ARG A 796 1.79 19.43 -26.42
CA ARG A 796 1.82 20.70 -27.18
C ARG A 796 1.34 20.56 -28.61
#